data_AF-A0AAN8XFX9-F1
#
_entry.id   AF-A0AAN8XFX9-F1
#
_cell.length_a   1.000
_cell.length_b   1.000
_cell.length_c   1.000
_cell.angle_alpha   90.00
_cell.angle_beta   90.00
_cell.angle_gamma   90.00
#
_symmetry.space_group_name_H-M   'P 1'
#
loop_
_entity.id
_entity.type
_entity.pdbx_description
1 polymer ?
#
loop_
_entity_poly.entity_id
_entity_poly.type
_entity_poly.pdbx_seq_one_letter_code
_entity_poly.pdbx_strand_id
1 'polypeptide(L)'
;MPRPGEIRTAICCLDRERTPGYSIQVVAIDGGGLTGTSSASIKILDVNDSPPRFTKNHWLVEVQEGDPSSIPSQSILNITVIDEDETNDFHFDIVNATENILEMFQIESDEHGVGFLKLLKSLDYEDPDHRSGFIFQIRVSDGQRDQSERDHVAYSWVQVIVIDVNDNEPQFVENKIQISVSENVEVGTKFCKFTATDIDRGGKSRIDYSIDISTDRFGQFSIDKIGTVILQKQLDRELHHHHVLSILSFDDGTPPRTSTATLTINVMDENDKAPRFLKNYQPTVQENQQPSKVLELQAEDDDDPAKGNGPPFFFSLDSSASWDIRTCFRLDFDKNGGNGVGTAIVSTQCSLDREVQKEYHLPIFIKDSGVPPMSSTCTLTIVVGDENDNIMQPGEKEIFVYIHQKVPPESEIGRVYVQDPDDWDLADKSFSWAAKPHPNFSLNRETGMITMKHATEEGKYQLQFKVQDYKHFQRSVLGSVSIGVRYISQDTLLRAGSLRILKLSEEDFIRTWDYKTKQAVSSKAFLFIEKVSNLLSTNTENVVIISVVSKQTQPVVTDIRFIVNNDTCNDPVLLNGLIIKHKSEIEKYVGVYIVMVDINECLYENVPCDGSCSGVISISSVPYLVDANRTSLVGVSFTTVAECTCKARTFSQEETCHPNPCYNSGFCTRTKSRVKCKCSKDFDGPRCQSLSRTFKGNSFAWFPSLKACDRNHLSLEFLTLQLEGLILYNGAMVISQTSGQPTSDLIMLELREGRLNYHIDYGSGTLELQVNTTSTLNDGRWHHIDLFWDNKIARINVDYCTEDFAQNYNSTGKLNTHRCETSGMIVPPNKYLNVNGPLQLGGLGYRSLEATFGERNDQLHKKSLIGCVRNVKMNGLLYDLAHPALHKNTMKGCTLFENVCKNHISSSFPGCGHHGHCEGTIQNPVCICHPGWTGSRCDRPTISAYFEDDSYIKYTLSLPLNAFSTKIQLRFRTWQENGLLLRISDHRNGKYAVLEIDQGYMSCRLKSLEQGESHLILSKVIVNDGDWHIVHVIHYGFHTSLSLDGGEGRRCNESYGFSNSNTVNTNKEEGLYVGGTVEHFDYTTFRVHNDFKQGNTLSLRSIFS
;
A
#
# COMPACT_ATOMS: atom_id res chain seq x y z
N MET A 1 49.60 96.86 -38.27
CA MET A 1 49.38 95.40 -38.29
C MET A 1 48.33 95.08 -37.23
N PRO A 2 47.18 94.46 -37.56
CA PRO A 2 46.26 93.96 -36.55
C PRO A 2 46.90 92.79 -35.79
N ARG A 3 46.70 92.73 -34.47
CA ARG A 3 47.13 91.58 -33.65
C ARG A 3 46.16 90.40 -33.93
N PRO A 4 46.65 89.17 -34.21
CA PRO A 4 45.77 88.02 -34.28
C PRO A 4 45.09 87.79 -32.92
N GLY A 5 43.80 87.46 -32.92
CA GLY A 5 43.07 87.10 -31.70
C GLY A 5 43.56 85.74 -31.19
N GLU A 6 44.27 85.74 -30.06
CA GLU A 6 44.82 84.54 -29.43
C GLU A 6 44.03 84.23 -28.16
N ILE A 7 43.54 82.99 -28.03
CA ILE A 7 42.88 82.49 -26.81
C ILE A 7 43.97 81.88 -25.93
N ARG A 8 44.08 82.34 -24.68
CA ARG A 8 45.01 81.81 -23.67
C ARG A 8 44.26 81.42 -22.41
N THR A 9 44.74 80.41 -21.72
CA THR A 9 44.24 80.02 -20.40
C THR A 9 44.58 81.13 -19.39
N ALA A 10 43.57 81.65 -18.70
CA ALA A 10 43.74 82.70 -17.69
C ALA A 10 44.16 82.14 -16.32
N ILE A 11 43.96 80.84 -16.11
CA ILE A 11 44.26 80.09 -14.88
C ILE A 11 45.19 78.95 -15.29
N CYS A 12 46.17 78.61 -14.45
CA CYS A 12 46.85 77.33 -14.65
C CYS A 12 45.82 76.22 -14.48
N CYS A 13 46.02 75.16 -15.23
CA CYS A 13 45.46 73.87 -14.90
C CYS A 13 43.96 73.79 -15.24
N LEU A 14 43.69 73.40 -16.49
CA LEU A 14 42.36 72.95 -16.91
C LEU A 14 42.20 71.52 -16.39
N ASP A 15 41.08 71.25 -15.73
CA ASP A 15 40.72 69.97 -15.12
C ASP A 15 39.45 69.51 -15.86
N ARG A 16 39.59 68.46 -16.65
CA ARG A 16 38.54 68.00 -17.55
C ARG A 16 37.43 67.31 -16.74
N GLU A 17 37.82 66.54 -15.74
CA GLU A 17 37.01 65.72 -14.83
C GLU A 17 36.03 66.63 -14.08
N ARG A 18 36.42 67.88 -13.84
CA ARG A 18 35.53 68.93 -13.34
C ARG A 18 34.80 69.72 -14.43
N THR A 19 35.42 70.01 -15.56
CA THR A 19 34.79 70.78 -16.66
C THR A 19 35.34 70.37 -18.05
N PRO A 20 34.61 69.56 -18.84
CA PRO A 20 35.16 68.91 -20.04
C PRO A 20 35.26 69.82 -21.29
N GLY A 21 34.72 71.04 -21.22
CA GLY A 21 34.78 71.98 -22.33
C GLY A 21 34.23 73.35 -21.99
N TYR A 22 34.63 74.34 -22.80
CA TYR A 22 34.20 75.73 -22.67
C TYR A 22 33.66 76.23 -24.00
N SER A 23 32.56 77.00 -23.98
CA SER A 23 32.09 77.73 -25.16
C SER A 23 32.19 79.22 -24.90
N ILE A 24 33.03 79.91 -25.67
CA ILE A 24 33.28 81.35 -25.50
C ILE A 24 32.90 82.12 -26.76
N GLN A 25 32.30 83.29 -26.58
CA GLN A 25 31.93 84.17 -27.69
C GLN A 25 33.06 85.19 -27.92
N VAL A 26 33.63 85.17 -29.12
CA VAL A 26 34.71 86.07 -29.54
C VAL A 26 34.12 87.20 -30.37
N VAL A 27 34.43 88.44 -29.98
CA VAL A 27 34.01 89.66 -30.69
C VAL A 27 35.26 90.37 -31.22
N ALA A 28 35.35 90.54 -32.55
CA ALA A 28 36.40 91.34 -33.19
C ALA A 28 35.84 92.71 -33.57
N ILE A 29 36.59 93.78 -33.31
CA ILE A 29 36.19 95.17 -33.59
C ILE A 29 37.23 95.82 -34.50
N ASP A 30 36.80 96.43 -35.61
CA ASP A 30 37.71 97.12 -36.53
C ASP A 30 38.05 98.55 -36.06
N GLY A 31 39.01 99.20 -36.73
CA GLY A 31 39.45 100.56 -36.39
C GLY A 31 38.41 101.67 -36.67
N GLY A 32 37.26 101.32 -37.27
CA GLY A 32 36.13 102.22 -37.55
C GLY A 32 34.92 102.00 -36.62
N GLY A 33 34.94 100.98 -35.76
CA GLY A 33 33.91 100.69 -34.76
C GLY A 33 32.88 99.61 -35.13
N LEU A 34 33.04 98.89 -36.25
CA LEU A 34 32.17 97.76 -36.60
C LEU A 34 32.65 96.48 -35.93
N THR A 35 31.73 95.62 -35.50
CA THR A 35 32.04 94.38 -34.78
C THR A 35 31.55 93.12 -35.51
N GLY A 36 32.32 92.04 -35.42
CA GLY A 36 31.95 90.70 -35.87
C GLY A 36 32.06 89.70 -34.71
N THR A 37 31.04 88.85 -34.54
CA THR A 37 30.95 87.87 -33.45
C THR A 37 31.02 86.44 -33.99
N SER A 38 31.80 85.58 -33.32
CA SER A 38 31.83 84.13 -33.56
C SER A 38 31.97 83.39 -32.24
N SER A 39 31.48 82.16 -32.16
CA SER A 39 31.71 81.30 -30.99
C SER A 39 32.90 80.38 -31.22
N ALA A 40 33.75 80.23 -30.20
CA ALA A 40 34.81 79.24 -30.14
C ALA A 40 34.45 78.18 -29.10
N SER A 41 34.38 76.93 -29.53
CA SER A 41 34.19 75.78 -28.65
C SER A 41 35.54 75.14 -28.37
N ILE A 42 35.92 75.11 -27.10
CA ILE A 42 37.18 74.54 -26.61
C ILE A 42 36.81 73.21 -25.97
N LYS A 43 37.24 72.11 -26.59
CA LYS A 43 37.17 70.77 -25.99
C LYS A 43 38.46 70.57 -25.18
N ILE A 44 38.33 70.19 -23.92
CA ILE A 44 39.48 69.77 -23.10
C ILE A 44 39.73 68.30 -23.43
N LEU A 45 40.99 67.97 -23.75
CA LEU A 45 41.40 66.59 -23.98
C LEU A 45 41.68 65.93 -22.64
N ASP A 46 41.30 64.66 -22.54
CA ASP A 46 41.56 63.79 -21.40
C ASP A 46 43.06 63.51 -21.26
N VAL A 47 43.53 63.43 -20.02
CA VAL A 47 44.87 62.98 -19.63
C VAL A 47 44.65 62.03 -18.46
N ASN A 48 45.40 60.92 -18.40
CA ASN A 48 45.27 60.01 -17.27
C ASN A 48 45.90 60.63 -16.01
N ASP A 49 45.11 61.37 -15.24
CA ASP A 49 45.50 61.99 -13.98
C ASP A 49 44.62 61.58 -12.78
N SER A 50 43.65 60.70 -12.99
CA SER A 50 42.87 60.05 -11.93
C SER A 50 43.32 58.60 -11.73
N PRO A 51 43.73 58.19 -10.51
CA PRO A 51 44.11 56.80 -10.26
C PRO A 51 42.88 55.90 -10.02
N PRO A 52 42.91 54.62 -10.45
CA PRO A 52 41.80 53.70 -10.27
C PRO A 52 41.64 53.35 -8.79
N ARG A 53 40.39 53.21 -8.33
CA ARG A 53 40.06 52.76 -6.95
C ARG A 53 39.07 51.61 -6.95
N PHE A 54 39.37 50.55 -6.22
CA PHE A 54 38.37 49.52 -5.94
C PHE A 54 37.25 50.06 -5.05
N THR A 55 36.00 49.66 -5.32
CA THR A 55 34.86 50.06 -4.46
C THR A 55 34.90 49.42 -3.07
N LYS A 56 35.63 48.31 -2.93
CA LYS A 56 35.86 47.60 -1.66
C LYS A 56 37.34 47.30 -1.50
N ASN A 57 37.82 47.36 -0.27
CA ASN A 57 39.18 46.98 0.12
C ASN A 57 39.35 45.48 0.39
N HIS A 58 38.24 44.78 0.64
CA HIS A 58 38.17 43.33 0.85
C HIS A 58 36.91 42.76 0.19
N TRP A 59 37.07 41.75 -0.65
CA TRP A 59 35.98 41.04 -1.31
C TRP A 59 35.83 39.66 -0.71
N LEU A 60 34.59 39.28 -0.41
CA LEU A 60 34.25 37.96 0.11
C LEU A 60 33.27 37.30 -0.86
N VAL A 61 33.56 36.06 -1.24
CA VAL A 61 32.66 35.22 -2.03
C VAL A 61 32.62 33.82 -1.44
N GLU A 62 31.42 33.26 -1.39
CA GLU A 62 31.19 31.87 -1.01
C GLU A 62 30.89 31.07 -2.29
N VAL A 63 31.61 29.97 -2.51
CA VAL A 63 31.48 29.14 -3.71
C VAL A 63 31.28 27.70 -3.26
N GLN A 64 30.22 27.06 -3.76
CA GLN A 64 30.01 25.63 -3.54
C GLN A 64 31.05 24.82 -4.30
N GLU A 65 31.55 23.74 -3.71
CA GLU A 65 32.32 22.76 -4.45
C GLU A 65 31.49 22.14 -5.60
N GLY A 66 32.16 21.58 -6.59
CA GLY A 66 31.47 21.09 -7.77
C GLY A 66 32.26 20.04 -8.53
N ASP A 67 31.53 19.29 -9.36
CA ASP A 67 32.12 18.24 -10.18
C ASP A 67 33.21 18.81 -11.13
N PRO A 68 34.40 18.21 -11.20
CA PRO A 68 35.44 18.57 -12.19
C PRO A 68 34.96 18.63 -13.64
N SER A 69 33.83 17.98 -13.95
CA SER A 69 33.16 18.00 -15.26
C SER A 69 32.39 19.29 -15.57
N SER A 70 32.10 20.14 -14.58
CA SER A 70 31.11 21.22 -14.66
C SER A 70 31.59 22.53 -14.02
N ILE A 71 32.63 23.12 -14.60
CA ILE A 71 33.11 24.45 -14.18
C ILE A 71 32.12 25.54 -14.64
N PRO A 72 31.69 26.46 -13.76
CA PRO A 72 30.80 27.55 -14.15
C PRO A 72 31.40 28.40 -15.27
N SER A 73 30.66 28.59 -16.36
CA SER A 73 31.04 29.54 -17.42
C SER A 73 30.85 31.01 -17.01
N GLN A 74 30.08 31.25 -15.95
CA GLN A 74 29.83 32.55 -15.36
C GLN A 74 30.88 32.89 -14.29
N SER A 75 31.12 34.17 -14.06
CA SER A 75 32.00 34.65 -13.00
C SER A 75 31.45 34.33 -11.62
N ILE A 76 32.35 33.99 -10.68
CA ILE A 76 32.01 33.79 -9.27
C ILE A 76 31.95 35.10 -8.50
N LEU A 77 32.63 36.15 -8.98
CA LEU A 77 32.63 37.48 -8.36
C LEU A 77 32.86 38.57 -9.40
N ASN A 78 32.07 39.66 -9.31
CA ASN A 78 32.24 40.86 -10.12
C ASN A 78 32.89 41.97 -9.27
N ILE A 79 34.04 42.45 -9.72
CA ILE A 79 34.89 43.42 -9.07
C ILE A 79 34.72 44.75 -9.79
N THR A 80 34.31 45.76 -9.04
CA THR A 80 34.06 47.10 -9.58
C THR A 80 35.17 48.06 -9.17
N VAL A 81 35.59 48.85 -10.14
CA VAL A 81 36.62 49.89 -10.03
C VAL A 81 35.99 51.20 -10.46
N ILE A 82 36.40 52.29 -9.80
CA ILE A 82 35.98 53.64 -10.15
C ILE A 82 37.24 54.39 -10.58
N ASP A 83 37.13 55.06 -11.71
CA ASP A 83 38.11 56.02 -12.23
C ASP A 83 37.34 57.17 -12.87
N GLU A 84 37.85 58.38 -12.75
CA GLU A 84 37.14 59.62 -13.13
C GLU A 84 37.49 60.09 -14.55
N ASP A 85 38.46 59.47 -15.22
CA ASP A 85 38.90 59.77 -16.59
C ASP A 85 37.89 59.30 -17.67
N GLU A 86 37.91 59.86 -18.89
CA GLU A 86 36.93 59.58 -19.98
C GLU A 86 37.10 58.17 -20.54
N THR A 87 38.36 57.80 -20.76
CA THR A 87 38.75 56.56 -21.43
C THR A 87 39.59 55.74 -20.47
N ASN A 88 38.95 54.74 -19.86
CA ASN A 88 39.60 53.82 -18.95
C ASN A 88 39.84 52.48 -19.64
N ASP A 89 41.08 52.00 -19.66
CA ASP A 89 41.45 50.66 -20.09
C ASP A 89 42.00 49.88 -18.89
N PHE A 90 41.12 49.20 -18.16
CA PHE A 90 41.51 48.51 -16.93
C PHE A 90 42.05 47.11 -17.22
N HIS A 91 43.28 46.89 -16.76
CA HIS A 91 43.91 45.58 -16.71
C HIS A 91 43.94 45.05 -15.28
N PHE A 92 43.42 43.84 -15.09
CA PHE A 92 43.37 43.19 -13.79
C PHE A 92 44.36 42.03 -13.72
N ASP A 93 45.12 41.98 -12.62
CA ASP A 93 46.06 40.91 -12.31
C ASP A 93 45.78 40.32 -10.92
N ILE A 94 45.96 39.00 -10.78
CA ILE A 94 46.11 38.38 -9.46
C ILE A 94 47.58 38.50 -9.06
N VAL A 95 47.86 39.11 -7.91
CA VAL A 95 49.21 39.41 -7.43
C VAL A 95 49.44 38.84 -6.03
N ASN A 96 50.71 38.58 -5.69
CA ASN A 96 51.08 37.98 -4.40
C ASN A 96 50.36 36.64 -4.11
N ALA A 97 50.07 35.87 -5.17
CA ALA A 97 49.40 34.58 -5.12
C ALA A 97 50.38 33.42 -5.28
N THR A 98 50.04 32.26 -4.70
CA THR A 98 50.77 31.00 -4.91
C THR A 98 50.46 30.39 -6.28
N GLU A 99 51.28 29.45 -6.75
CA GLU A 99 51.01 28.71 -8.00
C GLU A 99 49.64 28.03 -7.98
N ASN A 100 49.24 27.44 -6.85
CA ASN A 100 47.90 26.85 -6.67
C ASN A 100 46.77 27.87 -6.97
N ILE A 101 46.84 29.09 -6.42
CA ILE A 101 45.82 30.12 -6.68
C ILE A 101 45.75 30.50 -8.16
N LEU A 102 46.90 30.62 -8.83
CA LEU A 102 46.97 30.97 -10.26
C LEU A 102 46.48 29.84 -11.18
N GLU A 103 46.50 28.60 -10.72
CA GLU A 103 45.89 27.47 -11.43
C GLU A 103 44.37 27.37 -11.24
N MET A 104 43.84 27.92 -10.14
CA MET A 104 42.43 27.81 -9.76
C MET A 104 41.61 29.01 -10.21
N PHE A 105 42.18 30.22 -10.23
CA PHE A 105 41.44 31.45 -10.48
C PHE A 105 42.06 32.30 -11.59
N GLN A 106 41.20 32.92 -12.39
CA GLN A 106 41.57 33.92 -13.37
C GLN A 106 40.66 35.15 -13.25
N ILE A 107 41.21 36.33 -13.51
CA ILE A 107 40.42 37.55 -13.62
C ILE A 107 40.46 38.05 -15.06
N GLU A 108 39.29 38.42 -15.58
CA GLU A 108 39.12 39.01 -16.92
C GLU A 108 38.40 40.35 -16.78
N SER A 109 38.61 41.31 -17.67
CA SER A 109 37.83 42.55 -17.73
C SER A 109 36.84 42.54 -18.90
N ASP A 110 35.68 43.19 -18.73
CA ASP A 110 34.79 43.50 -19.85
C ASP A 110 35.08 44.88 -20.48
N GLU A 111 34.36 45.18 -21.57
CA GLU A 111 34.37 46.45 -22.29
C GLU A 111 33.88 47.65 -21.46
N HIS A 112 33.36 47.42 -20.24
CA HIS A 112 32.88 48.42 -19.31
C HIS A 112 33.79 48.59 -18.08
N GLY A 113 34.93 47.89 -18.04
CA GLY A 113 35.91 48.03 -16.99
C GLY A 113 35.60 47.26 -15.69
N VAL A 114 34.68 46.30 -15.72
CA VAL A 114 34.36 45.43 -14.59
C VAL A 114 35.27 44.20 -14.63
N GLY A 115 35.89 43.86 -13.51
CA GLY A 115 36.68 42.63 -13.35
C GLY A 115 35.79 41.43 -13.01
N PHE A 116 35.95 40.32 -13.72
CA PHE A 116 35.22 39.07 -13.54
C PHE A 116 36.18 38.00 -13.06
N LEU A 117 36.05 37.62 -11.77
CA LEU A 117 36.78 36.49 -11.24
C LEU A 117 36.10 35.19 -11.69
N LYS A 118 36.85 34.34 -12.37
CA LYS A 118 36.43 33.04 -12.90
C LYS A 118 37.23 31.91 -12.26
N LEU A 119 36.60 30.75 -12.22
CA LEU A 119 37.20 29.51 -11.76
C LEU A 119 37.74 28.72 -12.96
N LEU A 120 38.98 28.22 -12.87
CA LEU A 120 39.65 27.45 -13.93
C LEU A 120 39.62 25.94 -13.69
N LYS A 121 39.45 25.51 -12.43
CA LYS A 121 39.37 24.11 -12.00
C LYS A 121 38.31 23.99 -10.90
N SER A 122 37.64 22.85 -10.80
CA SER A 122 36.66 22.62 -9.74
C SER A 122 37.27 22.76 -8.34
N LEU A 123 36.47 23.30 -7.42
CA LEU A 123 36.75 23.29 -5.99
C LEU A 123 36.29 21.95 -5.41
N ASP A 124 37.02 21.44 -4.43
CA ASP A 124 36.80 20.18 -3.71
C ASP A 124 37.07 20.50 -2.23
N TYR A 125 36.07 20.42 -1.37
CA TYR A 125 36.13 20.79 0.04
C TYR A 125 36.88 19.74 0.88
N GLU A 126 36.91 18.49 0.41
CA GLU A 126 37.56 17.36 1.05
C GLU A 126 39.08 17.50 0.97
N ASP A 127 39.57 18.16 -0.10
CA ASP A 127 40.96 18.57 -0.25
C ASP A 127 41.38 19.56 0.88
N PRO A 128 42.37 19.20 1.72
CA PRO A 128 42.87 20.08 2.78
C PRO A 128 43.30 21.49 2.33
N ASP A 129 43.82 21.63 1.11
CA ASP A 129 44.34 22.90 0.58
C ASP A 129 43.20 23.84 0.15
N HIS A 130 42.08 23.28 -0.30
CA HIS A 130 40.89 24.04 -0.69
C HIS A 130 39.99 24.37 0.51
N ARG A 131 39.91 23.46 1.49
CA ARG A 131 39.05 23.59 2.68
C ARG A 131 39.28 24.88 3.47
N SER A 132 40.52 25.35 3.52
CA SER A 132 40.88 26.56 4.26
C SER A 132 40.42 27.85 3.56
N GLY A 133 39.88 27.72 2.34
CA GLY A 133 39.56 28.83 1.46
C GLY A 133 40.82 29.45 0.85
N PHE A 134 40.61 30.38 -0.08
CA PHE A 134 41.70 31.07 -0.77
C PHE A 134 41.70 32.54 -0.41
N ILE A 135 42.88 33.10 -0.12
CA ILE A 135 43.05 34.52 0.13
C ILE A 135 44.19 35.02 -0.73
N PHE A 136 43.91 35.97 -1.61
CA PHE A 136 44.90 36.56 -2.51
C PHE A 136 44.60 38.03 -2.79
N GLN A 137 45.61 38.73 -3.31
CA GLN A 137 45.51 40.15 -3.63
C GLN A 137 45.28 40.32 -5.13
N ILE A 138 44.41 41.26 -5.50
CA ILE A 138 44.20 41.65 -6.89
C ILE A 138 44.75 43.06 -7.11
N ARG A 139 45.24 43.30 -8.32
CA ARG A 139 45.77 44.58 -8.80
C ARG A 139 44.96 45.03 -10.00
N VAL A 140 44.63 46.32 -10.08
CA VAL A 140 44.10 46.95 -11.30
C VAL A 140 45.08 48.04 -11.75
N SER A 141 45.26 48.19 -13.07
CA SER A 141 45.97 49.30 -13.71
C SER A 141 45.17 49.91 -14.85
N ASP A 142 45.30 51.20 -15.08
CA ASP A 142 44.52 52.05 -16.00
C ASP A 142 45.25 52.42 -17.32
N GLY A 143 46.36 51.76 -17.64
CA GLY A 143 47.25 52.14 -18.74
C GLY A 143 47.01 51.45 -20.09
N GLN A 144 47.03 52.22 -21.19
CA GLN A 144 47.20 51.70 -22.55
C GLN A 144 48.67 51.33 -22.81
N ARG A 145 48.91 50.16 -23.41
CA ARG A 145 50.25 49.58 -23.64
C ARG A 145 51.26 50.41 -24.45
N ASP A 146 50.92 51.60 -24.97
CA ASP A 146 51.69 52.24 -26.05
C ASP A 146 52.05 53.73 -25.88
N GLN A 147 51.85 54.39 -24.74
CA GLN A 147 52.32 55.77 -24.53
C GLN A 147 52.91 56.08 -23.15
N SER A 148 53.78 57.08 -23.10
CA SER A 148 54.72 57.44 -22.04
C SER A 148 54.11 58.05 -20.76
N GLU A 149 52.89 57.69 -20.39
CA GLU A 149 52.25 58.10 -19.13
C GLU A 149 52.47 57.01 -18.05
N ARG A 150 52.46 57.40 -16.78
CA ARG A 150 52.70 56.43 -15.68
C ARG A 150 51.39 55.76 -15.34
N ASP A 151 51.28 54.46 -15.59
CA ASP A 151 50.15 53.65 -15.13
C ASP A 151 49.92 53.83 -13.62
N HIS A 152 48.69 54.17 -13.24
CA HIS A 152 48.28 54.13 -11.84
C HIS A 152 47.84 52.71 -11.48
N VAL A 153 48.06 52.32 -10.22
CA VAL A 153 47.73 50.98 -9.73
C VAL A 153 47.00 51.04 -8.41
N ALA A 154 46.01 50.16 -8.24
CA ALA A 154 45.36 49.92 -6.96
C ALA A 154 45.35 48.44 -6.60
N TYR A 155 45.19 48.15 -5.31
CA TYR A 155 45.19 46.80 -4.75
C TYR A 155 43.97 46.56 -3.85
N SER A 156 43.44 45.34 -3.87
CA SER A 156 42.39 44.88 -2.95
C SER A 156 42.57 43.41 -2.62
N TRP A 157 42.04 42.95 -1.48
CA TRP A 157 42.04 41.54 -1.11
C TRP A 157 40.78 40.82 -1.59
N VAL A 158 40.91 39.55 -1.95
CA VAL A 158 39.81 38.63 -2.25
C VAL A 158 39.93 37.41 -1.35
N GLN A 159 38.84 37.03 -0.71
CA GLN A 159 38.68 35.82 0.07
C GLN A 159 37.57 34.96 -0.53
N VAL A 160 37.94 33.75 -0.93
CA VAL A 160 37.02 32.72 -1.43
C VAL A 160 36.82 31.69 -0.32
N ILE A 161 35.58 31.54 0.15
CA ILE A 161 35.17 30.50 1.09
C ILE A 161 34.55 29.35 0.28
N VAL A 162 35.05 28.14 0.47
CA VAL A 162 34.48 26.94 -0.15
C VAL A 162 33.36 26.40 0.75
N ILE A 163 32.18 26.16 0.17
CA ILE A 163 31.04 25.52 0.84
C ILE A 163 30.98 24.06 0.42
N ASP A 164 30.97 23.18 1.42
CA ASP A 164 30.79 21.73 1.30
C ASP A 164 29.40 21.36 0.74
N VAL A 165 29.37 20.40 -0.17
CA VAL A 165 28.20 19.80 -0.80
C VAL A 165 28.31 18.28 -0.62
N ASN A 166 27.20 17.62 -0.28
CA ASN A 166 27.17 16.16 -0.08
C ASN A 166 27.43 15.36 -1.38
N ASP A 167 28.70 15.17 -1.71
CA ASP A 167 29.18 14.60 -2.97
C ASP A 167 30.03 13.34 -2.78
N ASN A 168 30.21 12.87 -1.54
CA ASN A 168 30.74 11.55 -1.22
C ASN A 168 29.64 10.64 -0.70
N GLU A 169 29.80 9.33 -0.90
CA GLU A 169 28.90 8.33 -0.31
C GLU A 169 29.54 7.70 0.93
N PRO A 170 28.75 7.26 1.93
CA PRO A 170 29.31 6.58 3.08
C PRO A 170 30.08 5.33 2.66
N GLN A 171 31.24 5.08 3.25
CA GLN A 171 32.05 3.89 2.95
C GLN A 171 32.10 2.94 4.14
N PHE A 172 31.65 1.69 3.96
CA PHE A 172 31.79 0.65 4.97
C PHE A 172 33.27 0.30 5.23
N VAL A 173 33.64 0.21 6.50
CA VAL A 173 34.97 -0.25 6.94
C VAL A 173 35.18 -1.73 6.57
N GLU A 174 34.16 -2.55 6.82
CA GLU A 174 34.09 -3.94 6.37
C GLU A 174 32.83 -4.12 5.54
N ASN A 175 32.98 -4.40 4.25
CA ASN A 175 31.86 -4.55 3.32
C ASN A 175 31.29 -5.98 3.26
N LYS A 176 31.90 -6.94 3.98
CA LYS A 176 31.44 -8.33 4.07
C LYS A 176 31.70 -8.89 5.47
N ILE A 177 30.64 -9.35 6.14
CA ILE A 177 30.72 -10.03 7.44
C ILE A 177 30.05 -11.39 7.31
N GLN A 178 30.66 -12.42 7.92
CA GLN A 178 30.07 -13.76 8.01
C GLN A 178 30.02 -14.21 9.46
N ILE A 179 28.87 -14.72 9.89
CA ILE A 179 28.65 -15.24 11.24
C ILE A 179 27.98 -16.61 11.20
N SER A 180 28.15 -17.38 12.28
CA SER A 180 27.38 -18.60 12.54
C SER A 180 26.61 -18.42 13.85
N VAL A 181 25.32 -18.72 13.83
CA VAL A 181 24.40 -18.52 14.97
C VAL A 181 23.55 -19.77 15.16
N SER A 182 23.29 -20.16 16.40
CA SER A 182 22.36 -21.24 16.71
C SER A 182 20.92 -20.83 16.35
N GLU A 183 20.08 -21.76 15.90
CA GLU A 183 18.68 -21.47 15.61
C GLU A 183 17.83 -21.16 16.84
N ASN A 184 18.22 -21.68 18.01
CA ASN A 184 17.56 -21.43 19.29
C ASN A 184 17.88 -20.05 19.90
N VAL A 185 18.68 -19.24 19.20
CA VAL A 185 19.12 -17.93 19.67
C VAL A 185 17.92 -17.05 20.05
N GLU A 186 18.03 -16.35 21.18
CA GLU A 186 16.92 -15.54 21.68
C GLU A 186 16.65 -14.34 20.77
N VAL A 187 15.38 -14.07 20.48
CA VAL A 187 14.93 -12.83 19.81
C VAL A 187 15.42 -11.61 20.60
N GLY A 188 15.98 -10.62 19.90
CA GLY A 188 16.65 -9.46 20.48
C GLY A 188 18.17 -9.61 20.65
N THR A 189 18.73 -10.78 20.35
CA THR A 189 20.19 -10.99 20.35
C THR A 189 20.87 -10.08 19.33
N LYS A 190 21.99 -9.46 19.74
CA LYS A 190 22.84 -8.61 18.91
C LYS A 190 23.97 -9.44 18.30
N PHE A 191 24.13 -9.38 16.99
CA PHE A 191 25.08 -10.22 16.26
C PHE A 191 26.41 -9.53 15.96
N CYS A 192 26.40 -8.62 14.97
CA CYS A 192 27.56 -7.90 14.50
C CYS A 192 27.23 -6.41 14.36
N LYS A 193 28.26 -5.59 14.20
CA LYS A 193 28.12 -4.14 14.05
C LYS A 193 28.80 -3.67 12.77
N PHE A 194 28.02 -3.11 11.86
CA PHE A 194 28.54 -2.41 10.71
C PHE A 194 28.99 -1.01 11.10
N THR A 195 30.10 -0.58 10.50
CA THR A 195 30.61 0.79 10.64
C THR A 195 30.93 1.30 9.25
N ALA A 196 30.39 2.46 8.92
CA ALA A 196 30.71 3.23 7.73
C ALA A 196 31.23 4.61 8.14
N THR A 197 32.00 5.23 7.25
CA THR A 197 32.57 6.57 7.42
C THR A 197 32.26 7.40 6.18
N ASP A 198 31.97 8.68 6.39
CA ASP A 198 31.72 9.66 5.35
C ASP A 198 32.75 10.78 5.51
N ILE A 199 33.30 11.26 4.38
CA ILE A 199 34.40 12.23 4.40
C ILE A 199 33.90 13.68 4.39
N ASP A 200 32.64 13.91 3.99
CA ASP A 200 31.97 15.21 3.97
C ASP A 200 31.92 15.80 5.39
N ARG A 201 32.07 17.11 5.57
CA ARG A 201 32.20 17.75 6.91
C ARG A 201 31.26 18.93 7.18
N GLY A 202 30.50 19.39 6.18
CA GLY A 202 29.66 20.58 6.16
C GLY A 202 28.40 20.55 7.03
N GLY A 203 28.26 19.53 7.88
CA GLY A 203 27.22 19.45 8.91
C GLY A 203 26.08 18.46 8.66
N LYS A 204 26.23 17.53 7.70
CA LYS A 204 25.25 16.46 7.42
C LYS A 204 25.89 15.13 6.96
N SER A 205 26.86 14.63 7.72
CA SER A 205 27.50 13.32 7.51
C SER A 205 27.08 12.31 8.60
N ARG A 206 25.87 12.44 9.16
CA ARG A 206 25.35 11.42 10.07
C ARG A 206 24.92 10.22 9.23
N ILE A 207 25.67 9.14 9.38
CA ILE A 207 25.35 7.88 8.74
C ILE A 207 24.27 7.14 9.53
N ASP A 208 23.17 6.81 8.86
CA ASP A 208 22.15 5.90 9.34
C ASP A 208 22.25 4.56 8.56
N TYR A 209 21.81 3.46 9.17
CA TYR A 209 21.90 2.11 8.59
C TYR A 209 20.50 1.52 8.37
N SER A 210 20.37 0.67 7.35
CA SER A 210 19.17 -0.15 7.14
C SER A 210 19.51 -1.48 6.48
N ILE A 211 18.61 -2.46 6.55
CA ILE A 211 18.71 -3.71 5.78
C ILE A 211 17.88 -3.53 4.50
N ASP A 212 18.41 -3.96 3.37
CA ASP A 212 17.61 -4.13 2.15
C ASP A 212 16.61 -5.27 2.37
N ILE A 213 15.34 -4.90 2.51
CA ILE A 213 14.23 -5.81 2.77
C ILE A 213 14.08 -6.89 1.68
N SER A 214 14.54 -6.64 0.45
CA SER A 214 14.50 -7.67 -0.60
C SER A 214 15.40 -8.88 -0.28
N THR A 215 16.40 -8.67 0.59
CA THR A 215 17.37 -9.68 1.01
C THR A 215 17.03 -10.34 2.36
N ASP A 216 16.18 -9.70 3.18
CA ASP A 216 15.58 -10.27 4.39
C ASP A 216 14.09 -10.58 4.17
N ARG A 217 13.80 -11.59 3.34
CA ARG A 217 12.43 -11.87 2.87
C ARG A 217 11.44 -12.20 3.99
N PHE A 218 11.94 -12.72 5.11
CA PHE A 218 11.14 -13.14 6.26
C PHE A 218 11.14 -12.12 7.41
N GLY A 219 11.87 -10.99 7.26
CA GLY A 219 11.95 -9.94 8.28
C GLY A 219 12.55 -10.44 9.59
N GLN A 220 13.52 -11.35 9.51
CA GLN A 220 14.10 -11.99 10.69
C GLN A 220 15.13 -11.10 11.40
N PHE A 221 15.65 -10.07 10.73
CA PHE A 221 16.73 -9.24 11.21
C PHE A 221 16.36 -7.75 11.17
N SER A 222 16.90 -6.98 12.10
CA SER A 222 16.89 -5.51 12.06
C SER A 222 18.30 -4.97 12.26
N ILE A 223 18.51 -3.71 11.90
CA ILE A 223 19.74 -3.00 12.19
C ILE A 223 19.40 -1.68 12.88
N ASP A 224 20.09 -1.38 13.98
CA ASP A 224 19.92 -0.12 14.70
C ASP A 224 20.71 1.02 14.05
N LYS A 225 20.47 2.26 14.50
CA LYS A 225 21.15 3.45 13.96
C LYS A 225 22.66 3.49 14.18
N ILE A 226 23.18 2.67 15.08
CA ILE A 226 24.62 2.57 15.32
C ILE A 226 25.24 1.39 14.55
N GLY A 227 24.48 0.73 13.67
CA GLY A 227 24.92 -0.33 12.79
C GLY A 227 24.88 -1.74 13.39
N THR A 228 24.27 -1.93 14.56
CA THR A 228 24.18 -3.25 15.21
C THR A 228 23.03 -4.05 14.62
N VAL A 229 23.32 -5.24 14.11
CA VAL A 229 22.31 -6.19 13.62
C VAL A 229 21.72 -6.98 14.78
N ILE A 230 20.38 -7.04 14.85
CA ILE A 230 19.59 -7.61 15.93
C ILE A 230 18.60 -8.61 15.36
N LEU A 231 18.41 -9.75 16.02
CA LEU A 231 17.37 -10.71 15.66
C LEU A 231 15.97 -10.19 16.04
N GLN A 232 15.01 -10.25 15.11
CA GLN A 232 13.61 -9.82 15.31
C GLN A 232 12.63 -10.99 15.38
N LYS A 233 12.90 -12.08 14.66
CA LYS A 233 12.09 -13.32 14.66
C LYS A 233 12.99 -14.52 14.87
N GLN A 234 12.43 -15.61 15.40
CA GLN A 234 13.17 -16.85 15.61
C GLN A 234 13.77 -17.34 14.28
N LEU A 235 14.97 -17.92 14.36
CA LEU A 235 15.58 -18.64 13.26
C LEU A 235 15.10 -20.09 13.26
N ASP A 236 15.03 -20.70 12.08
CA ASP A 236 14.62 -22.09 11.89
C ASP A 236 15.53 -22.64 10.78
N ARG A 237 16.46 -23.51 11.16
CA ARG A 237 17.48 -24.05 10.26
C ARG A 237 16.85 -25.00 9.25
N GLU A 238 15.83 -25.77 9.64
CA GLU A 238 15.10 -26.70 8.76
C GLU A 238 14.40 -25.95 7.64
N LEU A 239 13.95 -24.72 7.92
CA LEU A 239 13.37 -23.84 6.92
C LEU A 239 14.45 -23.14 6.08
N HIS A 240 15.41 -22.45 6.73
CA HIS A 240 16.48 -21.71 6.07
C HIS A 240 17.79 -21.78 6.87
N HIS A 241 18.68 -22.69 6.47
CA HIS A 241 20.01 -22.83 7.07
C HIS A 241 21.01 -21.70 6.73
N HIS A 242 20.65 -20.79 5.82
CA HIS A 242 21.56 -19.76 5.30
C HIS A 242 20.85 -18.47 4.90
N HIS A 243 21.34 -17.32 5.37
CA HIS A 243 20.85 -15.99 5.01
C HIS A 243 21.95 -15.11 4.44
N VAL A 244 21.63 -14.36 3.39
CA VAL A 244 22.52 -13.36 2.77
C VAL A 244 21.80 -12.03 2.72
N LEU A 245 22.16 -11.12 3.64
CA LEU A 245 21.53 -9.82 3.80
C LEU A 245 22.39 -8.73 3.19
N SER A 246 21.76 -7.76 2.51
CA SER A 246 22.40 -6.52 2.07
C SER A 246 22.14 -5.42 3.08
N ILE A 247 23.22 -4.87 3.65
CA ILE A 247 23.19 -3.79 4.63
C ILE A 247 23.49 -2.49 3.89
N LEU A 248 22.60 -1.51 4.04
CA LEU A 248 22.70 -0.20 3.44
C LEU A 248 23.15 0.81 4.49
N SER A 249 24.08 1.71 4.12
CA SER A 249 24.36 2.91 4.90
C SER A 249 24.10 4.14 4.04
N PHE A 250 23.49 5.15 4.62
CA PHE A 250 23.19 6.41 3.93
C PHE A 250 23.47 7.60 4.83
N ASP A 251 23.97 8.67 4.23
CA ASP A 251 24.20 9.95 4.91
C ASP A 251 22.88 10.73 5.09
N ASP A 252 22.92 11.80 5.88
CA ASP A 252 21.80 12.73 6.02
C ASP A 252 21.92 13.99 5.14
N GLY A 253 22.74 13.90 4.09
CA GLY A 253 22.91 14.90 3.06
C GLY A 253 21.66 15.10 2.19
N THR A 254 21.73 16.07 1.27
CA THR A 254 20.58 16.41 0.40
C THR A 254 21.09 16.69 -1.03
N PRO A 255 20.90 15.74 -1.98
CA PRO A 255 20.28 14.42 -1.82
C PRO A 255 21.15 13.46 -0.99
N PRO A 256 20.56 12.49 -0.27
CA PRO A 256 21.33 11.50 0.47
C PRO A 256 22.00 10.52 -0.48
N ARG A 257 23.21 10.05 -0.16
CA ARG A 257 23.91 8.99 -0.91
C ARG A 257 23.92 7.69 -0.11
N THR A 258 24.10 6.55 -0.78
CA THR A 258 23.91 5.23 -0.18
C THR A 258 24.93 4.24 -0.69
N SER A 259 25.52 3.47 0.22
CA SER A 259 26.41 2.34 -0.10
C SER A 259 25.88 1.02 0.47
N THR A 260 26.46 -0.11 0.05
CA THR A 260 25.97 -1.45 0.40
C THR A 260 27.09 -2.39 0.86
N ALA A 261 26.82 -3.18 1.90
CA ALA A 261 27.64 -4.27 2.42
C ALA A 261 26.84 -5.58 2.52
N THR A 262 27.52 -6.72 2.70
CA THR A 262 26.87 -8.04 2.77
C THR A 262 27.08 -8.71 4.13
N LEU A 263 26.01 -9.20 4.76
CA LEU A 263 26.06 -10.05 5.93
C LEU A 263 25.62 -11.48 5.56
N THR A 264 26.49 -12.45 5.78
CA THR A 264 26.19 -13.88 5.60
C THR A 264 26.00 -14.54 6.95
N ILE A 265 24.85 -15.19 7.16
CA ILE A 265 24.49 -15.83 8.42
C ILE A 265 24.28 -17.31 8.14
N ASN A 266 25.11 -18.16 8.75
CA ASN A 266 24.95 -19.60 8.75
C ASN A 266 24.21 -20.01 10.03
N VAL A 267 23.04 -20.61 9.87
CA VAL A 267 22.27 -21.11 11.01
C VAL A 267 22.80 -22.48 11.40
N MET A 268 23.14 -22.63 12.67
CA MET A 268 23.66 -23.86 13.28
C MET A 268 22.49 -24.63 13.88
N ASP A 269 22.52 -25.93 13.62
CA ASP A 269 21.55 -26.91 14.06
C ASP A 269 21.53 -27.09 15.58
N GLU A 270 20.34 -27.13 16.15
CA GLU A 270 20.04 -27.56 17.52
C GLU A 270 19.08 -28.74 17.47
N ASN A 271 19.09 -29.59 18.49
CA ASN A 271 18.17 -30.72 18.54
C ASN A 271 16.78 -30.26 19.03
N ASP A 272 16.05 -29.53 18.19
CA ASP A 272 14.75 -28.93 18.51
C ASP A 272 13.58 -29.59 17.75
N LYS A 273 13.89 -30.45 16.79
CA LYS A 273 12.92 -31.33 16.14
C LYS A 273 12.81 -32.61 16.94
N ALA A 274 11.61 -33.17 16.91
CA ALA A 274 11.33 -34.43 17.56
C ALA A 274 11.16 -35.50 16.48
N PRO A 275 11.70 -36.71 16.69
CA PRO A 275 11.73 -37.73 15.66
C PRO A 275 10.33 -38.16 15.30
N ARG A 276 10.09 -38.46 14.03
CA ARG A 276 8.81 -38.94 13.50
C ARG A 276 9.00 -40.22 12.70
N PHE A 277 7.91 -40.83 12.24
CA PHE A 277 8.03 -41.94 11.30
C PHE A 277 8.65 -41.48 9.97
N LEU A 278 9.61 -42.27 9.45
CA LEU A 278 10.27 -42.05 8.14
C LEU A 278 9.27 -41.90 6.99
N LYS A 279 8.10 -42.52 7.13
CA LYS A 279 6.99 -42.42 6.19
C LYS A 279 5.69 -42.66 6.94
N ASN A 280 4.58 -42.29 6.32
CA ASN A 280 3.27 -42.65 6.85
C ASN A 280 3.07 -44.17 6.74
N TYR A 281 3.27 -44.86 7.86
CA TYR A 281 2.98 -46.29 7.99
C TYR A 281 1.49 -46.48 8.24
N GLN A 282 0.84 -47.23 7.35
CA GLN A 282 -0.55 -47.65 7.53
C GLN A 282 -0.69 -49.11 7.08
N PRO A 283 -0.10 -50.06 7.83
CA PRO A 283 -0.17 -51.47 7.48
C PRO A 283 -1.62 -51.96 7.53
N THR A 284 -1.92 -52.93 6.67
CA THR A 284 -3.18 -53.67 6.74
C THR A 284 -2.91 -55.06 7.30
N VAL A 285 -3.61 -55.43 8.37
CA VAL A 285 -3.59 -56.78 8.95
C VAL A 285 -4.97 -57.37 8.76
N GLN A 286 -5.09 -58.42 7.93
CA GLN A 286 -6.39 -59.09 7.73
C GLN A 286 -6.93 -59.60 9.07
N GLU A 287 -8.23 -59.41 9.29
CA GLU A 287 -8.89 -59.93 10.48
C GLU A 287 -8.92 -61.46 10.51
N ASN A 288 -9.28 -62.02 11.67
CA ASN A 288 -9.37 -63.46 11.90
C ASN A 288 -8.06 -64.24 11.66
N GLN A 289 -6.93 -63.55 11.45
CA GLN A 289 -5.61 -64.13 11.25
C GLN A 289 -4.92 -64.48 12.57
N GLN A 290 -4.02 -65.47 12.51
CA GLN A 290 -3.16 -65.79 13.64
C GLN A 290 -2.14 -64.67 13.91
N PRO A 291 -1.71 -64.48 15.18
CA PRO A 291 -0.68 -63.51 15.56
C PRO A 291 0.58 -63.58 14.68
N SER A 292 1.01 -62.44 14.13
CA SER A 292 2.12 -62.38 13.16
C SER A 292 2.86 -61.03 13.16
N LYS A 293 4.01 -60.96 12.46
CA LYS A 293 4.75 -59.71 12.24
C LYS A 293 3.94 -58.79 11.34
N VAL A 294 3.70 -57.56 11.78
CA VAL A 294 2.96 -56.52 11.03
C VAL A 294 3.91 -55.75 10.12
N LEU A 295 4.90 -55.04 10.70
CA LEU A 295 5.89 -54.28 9.94
C LEU A 295 7.14 -53.94 10.75
N GLU A 296 8.12 -53.35 10.08
CA GLU A 296 9.32 -52.75 10.66
C GLU A 296 9.26 -51.23 10.52
N LEU A 297 9.26 -50.53 11.66
CA LEU A 297 9.19 -49.09 11.81
C LEU A 297 10.58 -48.50 11.76
N GLN A 298 10.68 -47.40 11.03
CA GLN A 298 11.85 -46.54 10.98
C GLN A 298 11.40 -45.11 11.25
N ALA A 299 12.29 -44.32 11.85
CA ALA A 299 12.07 -42.92 12.13
C ALA A 299 13.00 -42.05 11.28
N GLU A 300 12.63 -40.79 11.16
CA GLU A 300 13.44 -39.70 10.63
C GLU A 300 13.36 -38.52 11.60
N ASP A 301 14.39 -37.68 11.54
CA ASP A 301 14.43 -36.39 12.21
C ASP A 301 14.91 -35.36 11.19
N ASP A 302 14.42 -34.12 11.29
CA ASP A 302 14.82 -33.06 10.37
C ASP A 302 16.12 -32.36 10.81
N ASP A 303 16.53 -32.55 12.07
CA ASP A 303 17.82 -32.09 12.61
C ASP A 303 19.01 -32.66 11.82
N ASP A 304 20.19 -32.01 11.88
CA ASP A 304 21.41 -32.45 11.22
C ASP A 304 22.01 -33.71 11.89
N PRO A 305 21.93 -34.90 11.28
CA PRO A 305 22.51 -36.11 11.84
C PRO A 305 24.05 -36.03 11.95
N ALA A 306 24.71 -35.17 11.16
CA ALA A 306 26.15 -34.98 11.24
C ALA A 306 26.58 -34.26 12.52
N LYS A 307 25.64 -33.59 13.22
CA LYS A 307 25.85 -32.97 14.53
C LYS A 307 25.52 -33.90 15.71
N GLY A 308 24.97 -35.08 15.43
CA GLY A 308 24.50 -36.03 16.44
C GLY A 308 23.09 -35.74 16.95
N ASN A 309 22.36 -34.85 16.28
CA ASN A 309 20.96 -34.55 16.52
C ASN A 309 20.12 -35.51 15.64
N GLY A 310 19.06 -36.09 16.18
CA GLY A 310 18.33 -37.20 15.53
C GLY A 310 18.86 -38.62 15.82
N PRO A 311 19.29 -39.41 14.82
CA PRO A 311 19.58 -40.84 15.01
C PRO A 311 20.90 -41.10 15.78
N PRO A 312 20.99 -42.22 16.55
CA PRO A 312 20.07 -43.35 16.58
C PRO A 312 18.83 -43.16 17.46
N PHE A 313 17.70 -43.68 16.98
CA PHE A 313 16.41 -43.58 17.65
C PHE A 313 16.15 -44.73 18.62
N PHE A 314 15.43 -44.43 19.70
CA PHE A 314 14.85 -45.39 20.64
C PHE A 314 13.34 -45.45 20.48
N PHE A 315 12.78 -46.66 20.47
CA PHE A 315 11.35 -46.90 20.32
C PHE A 315 10.76 -47.63 21.52
N SER A 316 9.58 -47.22 21.96
CA SER A 316 8.76 -47.96 22.91
C SER A 316 7.26 -47.72 22.68
N LEU A 317 6.42 -48.58 23.26
CA LEU A 317 5.00 -48.30 23.34
C LEU A 317 4.76 -47.27 24.46
N ASP A 318 4.03 -46.19 24.16
CA ASP A 318 3.82 -45.08 25.09
C ASP A 318 3.02 -45.53 26.34
N SER A 319 3.21 -44.83 27.46
CA SER A 319 2.47 -45.07 28.71
C SER A 319 0.94 -44.89 28.57
N SER A 320 0.51 -44.06 27.63
CA SER A 320 -0.90 -43.78 27.31
C SER A 320 -1.62 -44.88 26.51
N ALA A 321 -0.88 -45.87 25.99
CA ALA A 321 -1.50 -46.98 25.24
C ALA A 321 -2.56 -47.70 26.07
N SER A 322 -3.75 -47.92 25.48
CA SER A 322 -4.87 -48.58 26.13
C SER A 322 -4.55 -50.03 26.49
N TRP A 323 -5.35 -50.61 27.39
CA TRP A 323 -5.18 -52.00 27.80
C TRP A 323 -5.26 -52.96 26.60
N ASP A 324 -6.21 -52.76 25.69
CA ASP A 324 -6.37 -53.58 24.48
C ASP A 324 -5.14 -53.50 23.56
N ILE A 325 -4.54 -52.32 23.41
CA ILE A 325 -3.31 -52.17 22.60
C ILE A 325 -2.15 -52.92 23.24
N ARG A 326 -1.96 -52.80 24.56
CA ARG A 326 -0.86 -53.44 25.30
C ARG A 326 -0.94 -54.97 25.31
N THR A 327 -2.15 -55.53 25.22
CA THR A 327 -2.37 -56.98 25.19
C THR A 327 -2.29 -57.54 23.78
N CYS A 328 -2.77 -56.81 22.78
CA CYS A 328 -2.83 -57.27 21.39
C CYS A 328 -1.61 -56.93 20.52
N PHE A 329 -0.81 -55.93 20.88
CA PHE A 329 0.37 -55.53 20.08
C PHE A 329 1.65 -55.56 20.88
N ARG A 330 2.71 -56.06 20.25
CA ARG A 330 4.07 -56.08 20.79
C ARG A 330 5.01 -55.31 19.88
N LEU A 331 5.83 -54.45 20.49
CA LEU A 331 6.89 -53.69 19.82
C LEU A 331 8.25 -54.15 20.33
N ASP A 332 9.08 -54.68 19.43
CA ASP A 332 10.45 -55.12 19.71
C ASP A 332 11.45 -54.14 19.08
N PHE A 333 12.22 -53.43 19.91
CA PHE A 333 13.23 -52.45 19.47
C PHE A 333 14.55 -53.12 19.09
N ASP A 334 15.06 -52.84 17.89
CA ASP A 334 16.39 -53.23 17.43
C ASP A 334 17.28 -51.98 17.25
N LYS A 335 18.21 -51.82 18.19
CA LYS A 335 19.21 -50.73 18.21
C LYS A 335 20.19 -50.74 17.04
N ASN A 336 20.42 -51.90 16.40
CA ASN A 336 21.37 -52.03 15.29
C ASN A 336 20.66 -52.05 13.93
N GLY A 337 19.34 -52.08 13.92
CA GLY A 337 18.54 -52.07 12.69
C GLY A 337 18.70 -50.77 11.90
N GLY A 338 18.39 -50.80 10.60
CA GLY A 338 18.49 -49.63 9.73
C GLY A 338 19.91 -49.08 9.59
N ASN A 339 20.93 -49.94 9.53
CA ASN A 339 22.36 -49.57 9.51
C ASN A 339 22.82 -48.79 10.77
N GLY A 340 22.27 -49.13 11.94
CA GLY A 340 22.64 -48.48 13.22
C GLY A 340 21.84 -47.23 13.54
N VAL A 341 20.80 -46.91 12.76
CA VAL A 341 19.86 -45.79 13.01
C VAL A 341 18.80 -46.13 14.06
N GLY A 342 18.57 -47.43 14.32
CA GLY A 342 17.56 -47.91 15.26
C GLY A 342 16.20 -48.11 14.59
N THR A 343 15.59 -49.29 14.79
CA THR A 343 14.30 -49.67 14.19
C THR A 343 13.43 -50.40 15.21
N ALA A 344 12.14 -50.55 14.92
CA ALA A 344 11.24 -51.33 15.77
C ALA A 344 10.36 -52.29 14.95
N ILE A 345 10.19 -53.52 15.41
CA ILE A 345 9.30 -54.49 14.79
C ILE A 345 7.98 -54.53 15.56
N VAL A 346 6.87 -54.32 14.86
CA VAL A 346 5.51 -54.42 15.43
C VAL A 346 4.91 -55.77 15.04
N SER A 347 4.32 -56.47 16.02
CA SER A 347 3.63 -57.76 15.84
C SER A 347 2.29 -57.79 16.58
N THR A 348 1.34 -58.55 16.04
CA THR A 348 0.08 -58.87 16.75
C THR A 348 0.29 -60.05 17.70
N GLN A 349 -0.50 -60.09 18.78
CA GLN A 349 -0.52 -61.14 19.81
C GLN A 349 -1.92 -61.76 19.98
N CYS A 350 -2.95 -61.15 19.39
CA CYS A 350 -4.32 -61.61 19.39
C CYS A 350 -4.86 -61.66 17.95
N SER A 351 -5.99 -62.35 17.75
CA SER A 351 -6.77 -62.22 16.50
C SER A 351 -7.52 -60.89 16.54
N LEU A 352 -7.53 -60.17 15.41
CA LEU A 352 -8.27 -58.92 15.25
C LEU A 352 -9.63 -59.23 14.62
N ASP A 353 -10.62 -58.42 14.96
CA ASP A 353 -11.99 -58.43 14.43
C ASP A 353 -12.28 -56.98 14.03
N ARG A 354 -12.56 -56.79 12.75
CA ARG A 354 -12.71 -55.47 12.15
C ARG A 354 -13.98 -54.78 12.61
N GLU A 355 -15.08 -55.51 12.76
CA GLU A 355 -16.37 -54.97 13.16
C GLU A 355 -16.34 -54.49 14.60
N VAL A 356 -15.49 -55.08 15.43
CA VAL A 356 -15.18 -54.55 16.76
C VAL A 356 -14.33 -53.28 16.63
N GLN A 357 -13.22 -53.34 15.90
CA GLN A 357 -12.32 -52.20 15.75
C GLN A 357 -11.56 -52.20 14.40
N LYS A 358 -11.95 -51.28 13.52
CA LYS A 358 -11.43 -51.16 12.14
C LYS A 358 -9.98 -50.66 12.05
N GLU A 359 -9.55 -49.92 13.07
CA GLU A 359 -8.21 -49.40 13.15
C GLU A 359 -7.71 -49.33 14.59
N TYR A 360 -6.42 -49.60 14.77
CA TYR A 360 -5.74 -49.42 16.04
C TYR A 360 -4.74 -48.28 15.92
N HIS A 361 -4.91 -47.26 16.76
CA HIS A 361 -4.03 -46.11 16.86
C HIS A 361 -2.99 -46.35 17.96
N LEU A 362 -1.87 -46.97 17.59
CA LEU A 362 -0.79 -47.31 18.53
C LEU A 362 0.06 -46.07 18.81
N PRO A 363 0.10 -45.57 20.06
CA PRO A 363 1.00 -44.47 20.40
C PRO A 363 2.42 -45.04 20.57
N ILE A 364 3.28 -44.77 19.59
CA ILE A 364 4.68 -45.16 19.57
C ILE A 364 5.51 -43.98 20.06
N PHE A 365 6.18 -44.17 21.19
CA PHE A 365 7.14 -43.22 21.72
C PHE A 365 8.47 -43.40 20.98
N ILE A 366 8.97 -42.33 20.38
CA ILE A 366 10.23 -42.25 19.67
C ILE A 366 11.09 -41.20 20.34
N LYS A 367 12.35 -41.51 20.58
CA LYS A 367 13.32 -40.61 21.20
C LYS A 367 14.61 -40.61 20.40
N ASP A 368 15.18 -39.44 20.17
CA ASP A 368 16.44 -39.26 19.45
C ASP A 368 17.67 -39.46 20.36
N SER A 369 18.85 -39.24 19.79
CA SER A 369 20.14 -39.23 20.49
C SER A 369 20.67 -37.84 20.84
N GLY A 370 19.88 -36.78 20.58
CA GLY A 370 20.29 -35.40 20.82
C GLY A 370 20.53 -35.07 22.29
N VAL A 371 21.14 -33.91 22.55
CA VAL A 371 21.41 -33.42 23.91
C VAL A 371 20.96 -31.94 24.04
N PRO A 372 19.84 -31.65 24.74
CA PRO A 372 18.91 -32.61 25.36
C PRO A 372 18.17 -33.43 24.30
N PRO A 373 17.76 -34.67 24.63
CA PRO A 373 17.07 -35.50 23.66
C PRO A 373 15.63 -35.04 23.49
N MET A 374 15.16 -34.97 22.24
CA MET A 374 13.75 -34.75 21.94
C MET A 374 13.04 -36.08 21.75
N SER A 375 11.73 -36.04 21.99
CA SER A 375 10.88 -37.22 21.86
C SER A 375 9.51 -36.84 21.36
N SER A 376 8.92 -37.72 20.59
CA SER A 376 7.55 -37.59 20.13
C SER A 376 6.79 -38.89 20.38
N THR A 377 5.48 -38.77 20.50
CA THR A 377 4.58 -39.93 20.46
C THR A 377 3.85 -39.91 19.13
N CYS A 378 4.33 -40.70 18.18
CA CYS A 378 3.72 -40.87 16.87
C CYS A 378 2.65 -41.96 16.92
N THR A 379 1.49 -41.70 16.31
CA THR A 379 0.42 -42.69 16.25
C THR A 379 0.54 -43.56 15.00
N LEU A 380 0.94 -44.83 15.17
CA LEU A 380 0.88 -45.81 14.10
C LEU A 380 -0.58 -46.27 13.95
N THR A 381 -1.16 -46.05 12.78
CA THR A 381 -2.52 -46.52 12.48
C THR A 381 -2.44 -47.87 11.78
N ILE A 382 -2.77 -48.94 12.49
CA ILE A 382 -2.91 -50.27 11.91
C ILE A 382 -4.35 -50.39 11.43
N VAL A 383 -4.53 -50.59 10.14
CA VAL A 383 -5.85 -50.85 9.55
C VAL A 383 -6.10 -52.35 9.60
N VAL A 384 -7.22 -52.75 10.18
CA VAL A 384 -7.64 -54.15 10.12
C VAL A 384 -8.24 -54.39 8.75
N GLY A 385 -7.73 -55.35 7.99
CA GLY A 385 -8.32 -55.74 6.70
C GLY A 385 -9.64 -56.46 6.91
N ASP A 386 -10.53 -56.29 5.94
CA ASP A 386 -11.91 -56.78 5.96
C ASP A 386 -12.01 -58.17 5.32
N GLU A 387 -12.68 -59.06 6.02
CA GLU A 387 -13.25 -60.26 5.47
C GLU A 387 -14.76 -60.17 5.62
N ASN A 388 -15.49 -60.07 4.50
CA ASN A 388 -16.96 -60.12 4.48
C ASN A 388 -17.47 -61.39 5.20
N ASP A 389 -17.80 -61.24 6.48
CA ASP A 389 -18.22 -62.27 7.42
C ASP A 389 -19.54 -61.93 8.15
N ASN A 390 -20.09 -60.74 7.89
CA ASN A 390 -21.40 -60.28 8.32
C ASN A 390 -22.40 -60.20 7.15
N ILE A 391 -23.69 -60.02 7.50
CA ILE A 391 -24.77 -59.91 6.51
C ILE A 391 -25.26 -58.46 6.40
N MET A 392 -25.48 -58.02 5.16
CA MET A 392 -26.03 -56.68 4.89
C MET A 392 -27.50 -56.54 5.29
N GLN A 393 -27.88 -55.32 5.66
CA GLN A 393 -29.25 -54.89 5.95
C GLN A 393 -29.67 -53.71 5.05
N PRO A 394 -30.97 -53.45 4.86
CA PRO A 394 -31.44 -52.29 4.11
C PRO A 394 -30.86 -50.97 4.66
N GLY A 395 -30.51 -50.05 3.77
CA GLY A 395 -29.90 -48.77 4.13
C GLY A 395 -30.53 -47.58 3.40
N GLU A 396 -30.31 -46.39 3.96
CA GLU A 396 -30.79 -45.13 3.39
C GLU A 396 -29.66 -44.10 3.35
N LYS A 397 -29.62 -43.29 2.28
CA LYS A 397 -28.61 -42.24 2.08
C LYS A 397 -29.20 -40.95 1.53
N GLU A 398 -28.71 -39.84 2.04
CA GLU A 398 -29.03 -38.50 1.55
C GLU A 398 -27.84 -37.93 0.75
N ILE A 399 -28.12 -37.38 -0.42
CA ILE A 399 -27.12 -36.78 -1.31
C ILE A 399 -27.52 -35.32 -1.56
N PHE A 400 -26.65 -34.40 -1.18
CA PHE A 400 -26.81 -32.97 -1.44
C PHE A 400 -25.93 -32.57 -2.62
N VAL A 401 -26.53 -32.02 -3.68
CA VAL A 401 -25.82 -31.63 -4.90
C VAL A 401 -25.98 -30.14 -5.15
N TYR A 402 -24.87 -29.41 -5.18
CA TYR A 402 -24.83 -27.98 -5.45
C TYR A 402 -24.15 -27.71 -6.79
N ILE A 403 -24.91 -27.19 -7.75
CA ILE A 403 -24.43 -26.88 -9.10
C ILE A 403 -24.46 -25.36 -9.32
N HIS A 404 -23.48 -24.83 -10.04
CA HIS A 404 -23.43 -23.39 -10.36
C HIS A 404 -23.52 -23.07 -11.85
N GLN A 405 -23.28 -24.09 -12.68
CA GLN A 405 -23.46 -24.01 -14.11
C GLN A 405 -24.91 -24.34 -14.46
N LYS A 406 -25.48 -23.58 -15.41
CA LYS A 406 -26.84 -23.82 -15.91
C LYS A 406 -27.01 -25.21 -16.53
N VAL A 407 -25.91 -25.76 -17.06
CA VAL A 407 -25.87 -27.12 -17.59
C VAL A 407 -24.78 -27.86 -16.83
N PRO A 408 -25.11 -28.59 -15.75
CA PRO A 408 -24.10 -29.27 -14.95
C PRO A 408 -23.43 -30.39 -15.75
N PRO A 409 -22.11 -30.61 -15.57
CA PRO A 409 -21.43 -31.75 -16.16
C PRO A 409 -21.96 -33.07 -15.58
N GLU A 410 -21.68 -34.17 -16.28
CA GLU A 410 -21.87 -35.50 -15.71
C GLU A 410 -20.94 -35.67 -14.51
N SER A 411 -21.45 -36.12 -13.37
CA SER A 411 -20.69 -36.16 -12.12
C SER A 411 -21.13 -37.31 -11.23
N GLU A 412 -20.18 -37.96 -10.58
CA GLU A 412 -20.45 -38.92 -9.51
C GLU A 412 -20.98 -38.16 -8.29
N ILE A 413 -22.08 -38.64 -7.72
CA ILE A 413 -22.79 -37.92 -6.65
C ILE A 413 -22.85 -38.68 -5.33
N GLY A 414 -22.48 -39.95 -5.33
CA GLY A 414 -22.43 -40.79 -4.15
C GLY A 414 -22.74 -42.25 -4.46
N ARG A 415 -22.32 -43.15 -3.57
CA ARG A 415 -22.56 -44.59 -3.71
C ARG A 415 -23.87 -45.02 -3.04
N VAL A 416 -24.59 -45.97 -3.64
CA VAL A 416 -25.73 -46.65 -2.98
C VAL A 416 -25.29 -47.22 -1.64
N TYR A 417 -26.02 -46.89 -0.58
CA TYR A 417 -25.73 -47.35 0.77
C TYR A 417 -26.69 -48.45 1.21
N VAL A 418 -26.12 -49.49 1.80
CA VAL A 418 -26.78 -50.52 2.59
C VAL A 418 -26.08 -50.58 3.93
N GLN A 419 -26.81 -50.94 4.99
CA GLN A 419 -26.21 -51.07 6.29
C GLN A 419 -25.47 -52.39 6.36
N ASP A 420 -24.17 -52.33 6.21
CA ASP A 420 -23.27 -53.48 6.30
C ASP A 420 -22.19 -53.18 7.34
N PRO A 421 -21.95 -54.06 8.34
CA PRO A 421 -20.81 -53.91 9.23
C PRO A 421 -19.47 -53.98 8.49
N ASP A 422 -19.41 -54.82 7.45
CA ASP A 422 -18.22 -55.09 6.64
C ASP A 422 -17.95 -53.93 5.68
N ASP A 423 -16.67 -53.58 5.56
CA ASP A 423 -16.17 -52.46 4.76
C ASP A 423 -14.95 -52.92 3.94
N TRP A 424 -15.08 -53.06 2.62
CA TRP A 424 -14.06 -53.38 1.56
C TRP A 424 -14.48 -54.57 0.70
N ASP A 425 -15.55 -55.24 1.10
CA ASP A 425 -16.31 -56.25 0.39
C ASP A 425 -17.09 -55.77 -0.87
N LEU A 426 -16.82 -54.57 -1.38
CA LEU A 426 -17.56 -54.01 -2.53
C LEU A 426 -17.49 -54.91 -3.77
N ALA A 427 -16.37 -55.64 -3.95
CA ALA A 427 -16.18 -56.58 -5.05
C ALA A 427 -17.12 -57.80 -4.97
N ASP A 428 -17.62 -58.13 -3.78
CA ASP A 428 -18.58 -59.22 -3.55
C ASP A 428 -20.03 -58.76 -3.81
N LYS A 429 -20.25 -57.45 -3.98
CA LYS A 429 -21.56 -56.82 -4.14
C LYS A 429 -21.86 -56.51 -5.61
N SER A 430 -23.14 -56.63 -5.96
CA SER A 430 -23.70 -56.09 -7.21
C SER A 430 -24.90 -55.19 -6.95
N PHE A 431 -25.00 -54.15 -7.78
CA PHE A 431 -25.97 -53.09 -7.63
C PHE A 431 -26.91 -53.06 -8.83
N SER A 432 -28.21 -53.00 -8.57
CA SER A 432 -29.23 -52.93 -9.62
C SER A 432 -30.40 -52.02 -9.21
N TRP A 433 -31.13 -51.50 -10.19
CA TRP A 433 -32.33 -50.70 -9.92
C TRP A 433 -33.45 -51.58 -9.35
N ALA A 434 -34.11 -51.12 -8.28
CA ALA A 434 -35.28 -51.84 -7.74
C ALA A 434 -36.49 -51.75 -8.69
N ALA A 435 -36.55 -50.66 -9.48
CA ALA A 435 -37.55 -50.39 -10.51
C ALA A 435 -36.88 -50.08 -11.87
N LYS A 436 -37.60 -49.42 -12.78
CA LYS A 436 -36.99 -48.95 -14.05
C LYS A 436 -35.90 -47.90 -13.77
N PRO A 437 -34.78 -47.88 -14.52
CA PRO A 437 -33.75 -46.86 -14.38
C PRO A 437 -34.30 -45.44 -14.53
N HIS A 438 -33.87 -44.52 -13.67
CA HIS A 438 -34.28 -43.12 -13.74
C HIS A 438 -33.63 -42.41 -14.95
N PRO A 439 -34.34 -41.50 -15.66
CA PRO A 439 -33.77 -40.83 -16.83
C PRO A 439 -32.53 -40.00 -16.50
N ASN A 440 -32.51 -39.29 -15.36
CA ASN A 440 -31.46 -38.33 -14.99
C ASN A 440 -30.24 -38.95 -14.29
N PHE A 441 -30.26 -40.25 -13.97
CA PHE A 441 -29.18 -40.88 -13.22
C PHE A 441 -28.74 -42.20 -13.86
N SER A 442 -27.46 -42.51 -13.74
CA SER A 442 -26.86 -43.81 -14.06
C SER A 442 -26.33 -44.47 -12.79
N LEU A 443 -26.24 -45.79 -12.82
CA LEU A 443 -25.72 -46.62 -11.74
C LEU A 443 -24.62 -47.50 -12.28
N ASN A 444 -23.44 -47.43 -11.67
CA ASN A 444 -22.41 -48.43 -11.87
C ASN A 444 -22.80 -49.71 -11.11
N ARG A 445 -22.91 -50.83 -11.83
CA ARG A 445 -23.37 -52.11 -11.27
C ARG A 445 -22.36 -52.80 -10.36
N GLU A 446 -21.08 -52.49 -10.51
CA GLU A 446 -19.99 -53.09 -9.74
C GLU A 446 -19.66 -52.25 -8.52
N THR A 447 -19.61 -50.92 -8.67
CA THR A 447 -19.19 -50.03 -7.58
C THR A 447 -20.34 -49.43 -6.79
N GLY A 448 -21.58 -49.53 -7.28
CA GLY A 448 -22.75 -48.88 -6.71
C GLY A 448 -22.73 -47.35 -6.83
N MET A 449 -21.78 -46.78 -7.57
CA MET A 449 -21.67 -45.33 -7.74
C MET A 449 -22.83 -44.80 -8.59
N ILE A 450 -23.47 -43.75 -8.10
CA ILE A 450 -24.54 -43.04 -8.79
C ILE A 450 -23.92 -41.85 -9.51
N THR A 451 -24.21 -41.74 -10.80
CA THR A 451 -23.76 -40.63 -11.64
C THR A 451 -24.97 -39.80 -12.06
N MET A 452 -24.91 -38.50 -11.80
CA MET A 452 -25.87 -37.52 -12.30
C MET A 452 -25.55 -37.23 -13.76
N LYS A 453 -26.53 -37.38 -14.65
CA LYS A 453 -26.36 -37.12 -16.08
C LYS A 453 -26.39 -35.63 -16.39
N HIS A 454 -25.86 -35.30 -17.56
CA HIS A 454 -25.86 -33.94 -18.10
C HIS A 454 -27.27 -33.33 -18.10
N ALA A 455 -27.37 -32.04 -17.77
CA ALA A 455 -28.62 -31.28 -17.74
C ALA A 455 -29.71 -31.80 -16.77
N THR A 456 -29.32 -32.45 -15.67
CA THR A 456 -30.26 -32.80 -14.59
C THR A 456 -30.84 -31.53 -13.95
N GLU A 457 -32.17 -31.47 -13.84
CA GLU A 457 -32.89 -30.31 -13.29
C GLU A 457 -32.77 -30.21 -11.76
N GLU A 458 -32.92 -29.00 -11.23
CA GLU A 458 -33.06 -28.74 -9.81
C GLU A 458 -34.30 -29.45 -9.25
N GLY A 459 -34.17 -30.09 -8.09
CA GLY A 459 -35.28 -30.84 -7.50
C GLY A 459 -34.88 -31.86 -6.46
N LYS A 460 -35.88 -32.53 -5.89
CA LYS A 460 -35.73 -33.67 -4.99
C LYS A 460 -36.07 -34.96 -5.73
N TYR A 461 -35.17 -35.93 -5.68
CA TYR A 461 -35.30 -37.23 -6.33
C TYR A 461 -35.23 -38.35 -5.28
N GLN A 462 -36.01 -39.40 -5.49
CA GLN A 462 -36.08 -40.58 -4.63
C GLN A 462 -35.79 -41.81 -5.48
N LEU A 463 -34.67 -42.48 -5.20
CA LEU A 463 -34.21 -43.65 -5.95
C LEU A 463 -34.19 -44.89 -5.04
N GLN A 464 -34.48 -46.05 -5.61
CA GLN A 464 -34.42 -47.34 -4.90
C GLN A 464 -33.61 -48.35 -5.70
N PHE A 465 -32.74 -49.06 -4.97
CA PHE A 465 -31.80 -50.02 -5.52
C PHE A 465 -31.91 -51.36 -4.81
N LYS A 466 -31.52 -52.43 -5.50
CA LYS A 466 -31.31 -53.77 -4.97
C LYS A 466 -29.82 -54.06 -4.95
N VAL A 467 -29.30 -54.39 -3.77
CA VAL A 467 -27.90 -54.78 -3.57
C VAL A 467 -27.86 -56.27 -3.25
N GLN A 468 -27.01 -57.01 -3.96
CA GLN A 468 -26.81 -58.44 -3.76
C GLN A 468 -25.35 -58.73 -3.44
N ASP A 469 -25.11 -59.36 -2.29
CA ASP A 469 -23.82 -59.91 -1.89
C ASP A 469 -23.74 -61.39 -2.28
N TYR A 470 -22.69 -61.74 -3.03
CA TYR A 470 -22.46 -63.08 -3.54
C TYR A 470 -21.67 -63.97 -2.57
N LYS A 471 -20.94 -63.42 -1.59
CA LYS A 471 -20.15 -64.22 -0.64
C LYS A 471 -21.05 -64.89 0.41
N HIS A 472 -22.08 -64.21 0.91
CA HIS A 472 -23.06 -64.81 1.83
C HIS A 472 -24.30 -65.46 1.17
N PHE A 473 -24.36 -65.52 -0.17
CA PHE A 473 -25.54 -66.01 -0.92
C PHE A 473 -26.87 -65.36 -0.47
N GLN A 474 -26.82 -64.10 -0.04
CA GLN A 474 -27.97 -63.40 0.53
C GLN A 474 -28.99 -63.01 -0.56
N ARG A 475 -30.28 -62.96 -0.20
CA ARG A 475 -31.29 -62.32 -1.06
C ARG A 475 -31.03 -60.82 -1.12
N SER A 476 -31.29 -60.21 -2.28
CA SER A 476 -31.05 -58.78 -2.48
C SER A 476 -31.74 -57.91 -1.42
N VAL A 477 -31.01 -56.99 -0.79
CA VAL A 477 -31.54 -55.99 0.15
C VAL A 477 -31.80 -54.66 -0.56
N LEU A 478 -32.62 -53.80 0.05
CA LEU A 478 -33.02 -52.52 -0.54
C LEU A 478 -32.10 -51.39 -0.05
N GLY A 479 -31.59 -50.58 -0.97
CA GLY A 479 -30.92 -49.31 -0.68
C GLY A 479 -31.75 -48.13 -1.19
N SER A 480 -32.18 -47.24 -0.31
CA SER A 480 -32.94 -46.03 -0.66
C SER A 480 -32.02 -44.81 -0.71
N VAL A 481 -32.13 -43.99 -1.75
CA VAL A 481 -31.30 -42.78 -1.91
C VAL A 481 -32.17 -41.57 -2.20
N SER A 482 -32.06 -40.55 -1.34
CA SER A 482 -32.68 -39.24 -1.49
C SER A 482 -31.66 -38.26 -2.06
N ILE A 483 -31.94 -37.63 -3.20
CA ILE A 483 -31.03 -36.67 -3.84
C ILE A 483 -31.69 -35.29 -3.88
N GLY A 484 -31.03 -34.28 -3.33
CA GLY A 484 -31.42 -32.88 -3.46
C GLY A 484 -30.45 -32.14 -4.37
N VAL A 485 -30.87 -31.80 -5.59
CA VAL A 485 -30.10 -30.96 -6.52
C VAL A 485 -30.55 -29.52 -6.36
N ARG A 486 -29.62 -28.59 -6.14
CA ARG A 486 -29.87 -27.15 -5.99
C ARG A 486 -28.93 -26.32 -6.86
N TYR A 487 -29.48 -25.32 -7.53
CA TYR A 487 -28.70 -24.37 -8.33
C TYR A 487 -28.26 -23.17 -7.48
N ILE A 488 -26.99 -22.78 -7.60
CA ILE A 488 -26.41 -21.62 -6.92
C ILE A 488 -25.84 -20.66 -7.96
N SER A 489 -26.27 -19.41 -7.93
CA SER A 489 -25.76 -18.40 -8.86
C SER A 489 -24.28 -18.07 -8.57
N GLN A 490 -23.53 -17.67 -9.60
CA GLN A 490 -22.13 -17.27 -9.45
C GLN A 490 -21.96 -16.08 -8.49
N ASP A 491 -22.89 -15.12 -8.47
CA ASP A 491 -22.87 -13.98 -7.54
C ASP A 491 -23.04 -14.45 -6.08
N THR A 492 -23.93 -15.44 -5.83
CA THR A 492 -24.12 -16.04 -4.51
C THR A 492 -22.84 -16.74 -4.02
N LEU A 493 -22.13 -17.45 -4.89
CA LEU A 493 -20.86 -18.11 -4.54
C LEU A 493 -19.76 -17.12 -4.12
N LEU A 494 -19.70 -15.95 -4.77
CA LEU A 494 -18.73 -14.89 -4.44
C LEU A 494 -19.04 -14.21 -3.10
N ARG A 495 -20.25 -14.36 -2.57
CA ARG A 495 -20.68 -13.83 -1.26
C ARG A 495 -20.63 -14.86 -0.13
N ALA A 496 -20.14 -16.07 -0.40
CA ALA A 496 -20.04 -17.12 0.59
C ALA A 496 -19.08 -16.74 1.73
N GLY A 497 -19.49 -17.03 2.96
CA GLY A 497 -18.60 -17.03 4.12
C GLY A 497 -17.59 -18.18 3.99
N SER A 498 -16.40 -18.01 4.55
CA SER A 498 -15.35 -19.04 4.49
C SER A 498 -14.58 -19.16 5.79
N LEU A 499 -14.20 -20.40 6.14
CA LEU A 499 -13.35 -20.70 7.28
C LEU A 499 -12.45 -21.91 7.01
N ARG A 500 -11.30 -21.94 7.65
CA ARG A 500 -10.36 -23.07 7.64
C ARG A 500 -10.33 -23.70 9.02
N ILE A 501 -10.47 -25.02 9.07
CA ILE A 501 -10.39 -25.82 10.30
C ILE A 501 -9.17 -26.74 10.29
N LEU A 502 -8.67 -27.08 11.48
CA LEU A 502 -7.47 -27.90 11.69
C LEU A 502 -7.83 -29.34 12.08
N LYS A 503 -7.09 -30.33 11.54
CA LYS A 503 -7.15 -31.75 11.96
C LYS A 503 -8.55 -32.39 11.89
N LEU A 504 -9.36 -32.04 10.89
CA LEU A 504 -10.64 -32.69 10.62
C LEU A 504 -10.78 -32.93 9.11
N SER A 505 -11.11 -34.16 8.70
CA SER A 505 -11.30 -34.49 7.29
C SER A 505 -12.65 -33.98 6.75
N GLU A 506 -12.76 -33.86 5.43
CA GLU A 506 -14.02 -33.53 4.75
C GLU A 506 -15.13 -34.55 5.03
N GLU A 507 -14.78 -35.85 5.09
CA GLU A 507 -15.73 -36.91 5.41
C GLU A 507 -16.23 -36.80 6.86
N ASP A 508 -15.32 -36.66 7.83
CA ASP A 508 -15.67 -36.53 9.25
C ASP A 508 -16.56 -35.31 9.52
N PHE A 509 -16.41 -34.24 8.71
CA PHE A 509 -17.23 -33.05 8.85
C PHE A 509 -18.70 -33.30 8.48
N ILE A 510 -18.98 -34.15 7.49
CA ILE A 510 -20.35 -34.44 7.03
C ILE A 510 -20.94 -35.75 7.59
N ARG A 511 -20.12 -36.60 8.23
CA ARG A 511 -20.51 -37.92 8.75
C ARG A 511 -21.61 -37.83 9.81
N THR A 512 -22.58 -38.75 9.75
CA THR A 512 -23.73 -38.86 10.69
C THR A 512 -23.73 -40.16 11.49
N TRP A 513 -22.63 -40.92 11.43
CA TRP A 513 -22.45 -42.19 12.12
C TRP A 513 -21.15 -42.17 12.91
N ASP A 514 -21.21 -42.48 14.20
CA ASP A 514 -20.05 -42.63 15.05
C ASP A 514 -19.64 -44.11 15.09
N TYR A 515 -18.45 -44.39 14.55
CA TYR A 515 -17.91 -45.74 14.47
C TYR A 515 -17.49 -46.31 15.84
N LYS A 516 -17.17 -45.45 16.82
CA LYS A 516 -16.76 -45.88 18.16
C LYS A 516 -17.96 -46.27 19.02
N THR A 517 -19.02 -45.47 18.95
CA THR A 517 -20.25 -45.74 19.72
C THR A 517 -21.25 -46.61 18.96
N LYS A 518 -21.02 -46.84 17.66
CA LYS A 518 -21.92 -47.54 16.73
C LYS A 518 -23.35 -46.93 16.76
N GLN A 519 -23.43 -45.61 16.79
CA GLN A 519 -24.69 -44.86 16.87
C GLN A 519 -24.76 -43.72 15.85
N ALA A 520 -25.99 -43.36 15.48
CA ALA A 520 -26.24 -42.17 14.67
C ALA A 520 -25.99 -40.91 15.51
N VAL A 521 -25.24 -39.97 14.96
CA VAL A 521 -24.87 -38.70 15.60
C VAL A 521 -25.12 -37.53 14.65
N SER A 522 -25.32 -36.33 15.19
CA SER A 522 -25.37 -35.11 14.39
C SER A 522 -23.99 -34.84 13.77
N SER A 523 -23.96 -34.56 12.46
CA SER A 523 -22.72 -34.20 11.78
C SER A 523 -22.20 -32.85 12.26
N LYS A 524 -20.88 -32.63 12.12
CA LYS A 524 -20.26 -31.32 12.41
C LYS A 524 -20.82 -30.24 11.50
N ALA A 525 -21.10 -30.58 10.24
CA ALA A 525 -21.81 -29.74 9.29
C ALA A 525 -23.19 -29.30 9.81
N PHE A 526 -24.00 -30.23 10.34
CA PHE A 526 -25.32 -29.90 10.90
C PHE A 526 -25.22 -29.02 12.15
N LEU A 527 -24.32 -29.35 13.09
CA LEU A 527 -24.12 -28.54 14.30
C LEU A 527 -23.64 -27.11 13.95
N PHE A 528 -22.81 -26.98 12.91
CA PHE A 528 -22.39 -25.69 12.39
C PHE A 528 -23.58 -24.92 11.80
N ILE A 529 -24.39 -25.56 10.94
CA ILE A 529 -25.62 -24.98 10.37
C ILE A 529 -26.56 -24.52 11.49
N GLU A 530 -26.80 -25.34 12.50
CA GLU A 530 -27.67 -25.04 13.64
C GLU A 530 -27.14 -23.82 14.43
N LYS A 531 -25.86 -23.82 14.79
CA LYS A 531 -25.26 -22.71 15.54
C LYS A 531 -25.30 -21.40 14.74
N VAL A 532 -24.95 -21.43 13.45
CA VAL A 532 -24.99 -20.24 12.58
C VAL A 532 -26.41 -19.75 12.36
N SER A 533 -27.37 -20.66 12.19
CA SER A 533 -28.79 -20.33 12.04
C SER A 533 -29.35 -19.63 13.27
N ASN A 534 -28.98 -20.11 14.47
CA ASN A 534 -29.33 -19.48 15.74
C ASN A 534 -28.72 -18.08 15.89
N LEU A 535 -27.45 -17.90 15.49
CA LEU A 535 -26.79 -16.58 15.51
C LEU A 535 -27.45 -15.58 14.57
N LEU A 536 -27.92 -16.04 13.42
CA LEU A 536 -28.60 -15.23 12.40
C LEU A 536 -30.11 -15.10 12.62
N SER A 537 -30.68 -15.77 13.63
CA SER A 537 -32.13 -15.85 13.86
C SER A 537 -32.91 -16.29 12.60
N THR A 538 -32.41 -17.31 11.91
CA THR A 538 -32.98 -17.87 10.67
C THR A 538 -33.23 -19.37 10.81
N ASN A 539 -33.98 -19.97 9.89
CA ASN A 539 -34.13 -21.43 9.79
C ASN A 539 -32.85 -22.11 9.31
N THR A 540 -32.66 -23.35 9.76
CA THR A 540 -31.53 -24.22 9.36
C THR A 540 -31.48 -24.49 7.86
N GLU A 541 -32.63 -24.53 7.17
CA GLU A 541 -32.68 -24.71 5.72
C GLU A 541 -32.07 -23.56 4.91
N ASN A 542 -31.94 -22.38 5.53
CA ASN A 542 -31.38 -21.19 4.90
C ASN A 542 -29.85 -21.18 4.94
N VAL A 543 -29.21 -21.88 5.88
CA VAL A 543 -27.75 -21.96 5.96
C VAL A 543 -27.27 -23.21 5.23
N VAL A 544 -26.47 -23.02 4.19
CA VAL A 544 -26.09 -24.09 3.27
C VAL A 544 -24.57 -24.18 3.18
N ILE A 545 -24.02 -25.35 3.48
CA ILE A 545 -22.61 -25.66 3.25
C ILE A 545 -22.45 -26.08 1.79
N ILE A 546 -21.63 -25.35 1.05
CA ILE A 546 -21.47 -25.50 -0.41
C ILE A 546 -20.11 -26.05 -0.81
N SER A 547 -19.15 -26.04 0.12
CA SER A 547 -17.80 -26.56 -0.06
C SER A 547 -17.20 -26.95 1.29
N VAL A 548 -16.46 -28.06 1.29
CA VAL A 548 -15.74 -28.73 2.38
C VAL A 548 -14.61 -29.47 1.68
N VAL A 549 -13.42 -28.89 1.63
CA VAL A 549 -12.28 -29.43 0.85
C VAL A 549 -11.08 -29.58 1.77
N SER A 550 -10.59 -30.81 1.95
CA SER A 550 -9.36 -31.05 2.70
C SER A 550 -8.12 -30.75 1.86
N LYS A 551 -7.13 -30.07 2.47
CA LYS A 551 -5.80 -29.85 1.90
C LYS A 551 -4.81 -30.77 2.59
N GLN A 552 -4.01 -31.49 1.80
CA GLN A 552 -2.94 -32.36 2.30
C GLN A 552 -1.69 -31.55 2.72
N THR A 553 -1.89 -30.61 3.64
CA THR A 553 -0.81 -29.90 4.34
C THR A 553 -0.44 -30.65 5.61
N GLN A 554 0.69 -30.31 6.23
CA GLN A 554 1.08 -30.84 7.54
C GLN A 554 1.17 -29.68 8.54
N PRO A 555 0.21 -29.56 9.49
CA PRO A 555 -0.97 -30.41 9.71
C PRO A 555 -2.07 -30.26 8.64
N VAL A 556 -2.92 -31.29 8.51
CA VAL A 556 -4.06 -31.29 7.56
C VAL A 556 -5.06 -30.21 7.96
N VAL A 557 -5.52 -29.44 6.97
CA VAL A 557 -6.55 -28.42 7.13
C VAL A 557 -7.71 -28.64 6.17
N THR A 558 -8.91 -28.20 6.54
CA THR A 558 -10.10 -28.31 5.71
C THR A 558 -10.75 -26.94 5.52
N ASP A 559 -10.98 -26.56 4.27
CA ASP A 559 -11.59 -25.32 3.86
C ASP A 559 -13.10 -25.50 3.72
N ILE A 560 -13.87 -24.73 4.47
CA ILE A 560 -15.33 -24.75 4.43
C ILE A 560 -15.84 -23.44 3.87
N ARG A 561 -16.81 -23.51 2.95
CA ARG A 561 -17.59 -22.36 2.49
C ARG A 561 -19.07 -22.60 2.65
N PHE A 562 -19.77 -21.57 3.08
CA PHE A 562 -21.20 -21.62 3.35
C PHE A 562 -21.88 -20.34 2.88
N ILE A 563 -23.16 -20.45 2.52
CA ILE A 563 -24.02 -19.34 2.10
C ILE A 563 -25.25 -19.30 2.99
N VAL A 564 -25.95 -18.17 2.94
CA VAL A 564 -27.25 -18.01 3.60
C VAL A 564 -28.28 -17.57 2.57
N ASN A 565 -29.28 -18.41 2.31
CA ASN A 565 -30.39 -18.17 1.38
C ASN A 565 -31.43 -17.24 2.02
N ASN A 566 -30.98 -16.05 2.42
CA ASN A 566 -31.81 -14.96 2.89
C ASN A 566 -31.19 -13.66 2.38
N ASP A 567 -31.94 -12.91 1.57
CA ASP A 567 -31.47 -11.68 0.91
C ASP A 567 -30.91 -10.65 1.91
N THR A 568 -31.36 -10.68 3.17
CA THR A 568 -30.88 -9.75 4.22
C THR A 568 -29.56 -10.19 4.87
N CYS A 569 -29.16 -11.45 4.74
CA CYS A 569 -28.02 -12.04 5.48
C CYS A 569 -26.90 -12.58 4.58
N ASN A 570 -27.03 -12.47 3.25
CA ASN A 570 -26.05 -12.98 2.30
C ASN A 570 -24.93 -11.96 1.97
N ASP A 571 -24.32 -11.41 3.02
CA ASP A 571 -23.18 -10.49 2.94
C ASP A 571 -21.92 -11.18 3.52
N PRO A 572 -20.82 -11.32 2.76
CA PRO A 572 -19.62 -12.02 3.24
C PRO A 572 -18.99 -11.35 4.46
N VAL A 573 -19.07 -10.01 4.57
CA VAL A 573 -18.56 -9.25 5.72
C VAL A 573 -19.37 -9.59 6.98
N LEU A 574 -20.69 -9.74 6.84
CA LEU A 574 -21.56 -10.16 7.94
C LEU A 574 -21.24 -11.61 8.35
N LEU A 575 -21.21 -12.53 7.38
CA LEU A 575 -20.99 -13.95 7.64
C LEU A 575 -19.64 -14.18 8.31
N ASN A 576 -18.55 -13.71 7.70
CA ASN A 576 -17.20 -13.87 8.25
C ASN A 576 -17.07 -13.14 9.60
N GLY A 577 -17.58 -11.90 9.71
CA GLY A 577 -17.54 -11.12 10.95
C GLY A 577 -18.29 -11.79 12.12
N LEU A 578 -19.41 -12.46 11.85
CA LEU A 578 -20.15 -13.23 12.86
C LEU A 578 -19.38 -14.47 13.33
N ILE A 579 -18.75 -15.21 12.41
CA ILE A 579 -17.91 -16.36 12.77
C ILE A 579 -16.73 -15.90 13.62
N ILE A 580 -16.05 -14.80 13.25
CA ILE A 580 -14.96 -14.23 14.05
C ILE A 580 -15.46 -13.84 15.45
N LYS A 581 -16.58 -13.11 15.52
CA LYS A 581 -17.15 -12.62 16.78
C LYS A 581 -17.55 -13.75 17.76
N HIS A 582 -18.03 -14.87 17.24
CA HIS A 582 -18.50 -16.01 18.05
C HIS A 582 -17.60 -17.25 17.93
N LYS A 583 -16.34 -17.07 17.52
CA LYS A 583 -15.39 -18.16 17.23
C LYS A 583 -15.36 -19.22 18.33
N SER A 584 -15.06 -18.83 19.57
CA SER A 584 -14.94 -19.78 20.69
C SER A 584 -16.24 -20.51 21.04
N GLU A 585 -17.41 -19.86 20.86
CA GLU A 585 -18.70 -20.51 21.04
C GLU A 585 -18.97 -21.56 19.96
N ILE A 586 -18.61 -21.26 18.71
CA ILE A 586 -18.76 -22.17 17.57
C ILE A 586 -17.80 -23.36 17.72
N GLU A 587 -16.53 -23.11 18.02
CA GLU A 587 -15.53 -24.15 18.25
C GLU A 587 -15.96 -25.12 19.34
N LYS A 588 -16.45 -24.61 20.47
CA LYS A 588 -16.92 -25.44 21.59
C LYS A 588 -18.18 -26.23 21.25
N TYR A 589 -19.14 -25.61 20.55
CA TYR A 589 -20.43 -26.24 20.24
C TYR A 589 -20.31 -27.31 19.15
N VAL A 590 -19.58 -26.99 18.08
CA VAL A 590 -19.38 -27.90 16.96
C VAL A 590 -18.28 -28.93 17.29
N GLY A 591 -17.29 -28.56 18.10
CA GLY A 591 -16.13 -29.40 18.40
C GLY A 591 -15.12 -29.37 17.24
N VAL A 592 -14.74 -28.16 16.81
CA VAL A 592 -13.76 -27.90 15.73
C VAL A 592 -12.76 -26.85 16.19
N TYR A 593 -11.63 -26.74 15.50
CA TYR A 593 -10.63 -25.69 15.73
C TYR A 593 -10.48 -24.83 14.48
N ILE A 594 -10.90 -23.57 14.56
CA ILE A 594 -10.92 -22.63 13.43
C ILE A 594 -9.59 -21.87 13.41
N VAL A 595 -8.78 -22.07 12.38
CA VAL A 595 -7.47 -21.40 12.24
C VAL A 595 -7.58 -20.10 11.46
N MET A 596 -8.55 -19.98 10.55
CA MET A 596 -8.74 -18.78 9.72
C MET A 596 -10.22 -18.61 9.38
N VAL A 597 -10.66 -17.36 9.34
CA VAL A 597 -11.96 -16.94 8.79
C VAL A 597 -11.69 -15.94 7.70
N ASP A 598 -12.50 -15.95 6.64
CA ASP A 598 -12.23 -15.23 5.39
C ASP A 598 -10.90 -15.65 4.77
N ILE A 599 -10.88 -16.91 4.28
CA ILE A 599 -9.66 -17.59 3.83
C ILE A 599 -8.91 -16.73 2.81
N ASN A 600 -7.72 -16.28 3.18
CA ASN A 600 -6.85 -15.46 2.36
C ASN A 600 -5.39 -15.92 2.52
N GLU A 601 -4.83 -16.50 1.45
CA GLU A 601 -3.48 -17.07 1.47
C GLU A 601 -2.38 -16.00 1.65
N CYS A 602 -2.69 -14.72 1.42
CA CYS A 602 -1.73 -13.62 1.67
C CYS A 602 -1.46 -13.34 3.15
N LEU A 603 -2.29 -13.87 4.04
CA LEU A 603 -2.12 -13.74 5.49
C LEU A 603 -1.13 -14.77 6.05
N TYR A 604 -0.84 -15.81 5.27
CA TYR A 604 0.25 -16.72 5.56
C TYR A 604 1.54 -16.07 5.06
N GLU A 605 2.41 -15.67 6.00
CA GLU A 605 3.64 -14.92 5.69
C GLU A 605 4.70 -15.71 4.90
N ASN A 606 4.42 -16.97 4.55
CA ASN A 606 5.30 -17.82 3.75
C ASN A 606 5.18 -17.58 2.23
N VAL A 607 4.33 -16.64 1.79
CA VAL A 607 4.25 -16.28 0.37
C VAL A 607 5.32 -15.25 0.02
N PRO A 608 6.31 -15.58 -0.83
CA PRO A 608 7.45 -14.69 -1.14
C PRO A 608 7.04 -13.60 -2.15
N CYS A 609 6.24 -12.63 -1.73
CA CYS A 609 5.93 -11.46 -2.55
C CYS A 609 6.92 -10.32 -2.25
N ASP A 610 7.61 -9.81 -3.27
CA ASP A 610 8.53 -8.66 -3.19
C ASP A 610 7.81 -7.30 -3.11
N GLY A 611 6.47 -7.27 -3.12
CA GLY A 611 5.67 -6.06 -3.24
C GLY A 611 4.34 -6.09 -2.50
N SER A 612 3.22 -6.34 -3.16
CA SER A 612 1.90 -6.47 -2.51
C SER A 612 1.35 -7.88 -2.69
N CYS A 613 0.46 -8.33 -1.82
CA CYS A 613 -0.23 -9.61 -1.98
C CYS A 613 -1.75 -9.41 -1.98
N SER A 614 -2.44 -10.02 -2.94
CA SER A 614 -3.90 -10.04 -3.00
C SER A 614 -4.44 -11.46 -3.13
N GLY A 615 -5.39 -11.84 -2.28
CA GLY A 615 -6.10 -13.11 -2.39
C GLY A 615 -7.05 -13.16 -3.58
N VAL A 616 -7.08 -14.29 -4.28
CA VAL A 616 -7.98 -14.53 -5.43
C VAL A 616 -8.69 -15.85 -5.25
N ILE A 617 -10.00 -15.85 -5.54
CA ILE A 617 -10.81 -17.06 -5.52
C ILE A 617 -11.05 -17.47 -6.97
N SER A 618 -10.68 -18.70 -7.32
CA SER A 618 -11.10 -19.36 -8.56
C SER A 618 -12.14 -20.44 -8.25
N ILE A 619 -13.21 -20.46 -9.05
CA ILE A 619 -14.31 -21.42 -8.92
C ILE A 619 -14.22 -22.40 -10.09
N SER A 620 -14.04 -23.68 -9.80
CA SER A 620 -13.97 -24.73 -10.83
C SER A 620 -15.35 -25.00 -11.44
N SER A 621 -15.37 -25.36 -12.73
CA SER A 621 -16.57 -25.87 -13.41
C SER A 621 -16.92 -27.30 -13.00
N VAL A 622 -15.95 -28.06 -12.49
CA VAL A 622 -16.10 -29.46 -12.10
C VAL A 622 -16.46 -29.51 -10.61
N PRO A 623 -17.59 -30.12 -10.23
CA PRO A 623 -17.93 -30.31 -8.83
C PRO A 623 -17.02 -31.37 -8.19
N TYR A 624 -17.00 -31.41 -6.87
CA TYR A 624 -16.24 -32.41 -6.13
C TYR A 624 -17.17 -33.18 -5.17
N LEU A 625 -16.88 -34.45 -4.95
CA LEU A 625 -17.70 -35.37 -4.15
C LEU A 625 -17.02 -35.64 -2.81
N VAL A 626 -17.75 -35.42 -1.71
CA VAL A 626 -17.46 -35.99 -0.39
C VAL A 626 -18.50 -37.07 -0.13
N ASP A 627 -18.07 -38.33 -0.05
CA ASP A 627 -18.96 -39.48 0.13
C ASP A 627 -18.75 -40.10 1.51
N ALA A 628 -19.74 -39.98 2.41
CA ALA A 628 -19.78 -40.68 3.69
C ALA A 628 -20.90 -41.73 3.68
N ASN A 629 -20.97 -42.56 4.73
CA ASN A 629 -21.89 -43.72 4.80
C ASN A 629 -23.34 -43.35 4.45
N ARG A 630 -23.97 -42.47 5.24
CA ARG A 630 -25.38 -42.08 5.08
C ARG A 630 -25.58 -40.72 4.39
N THR A 631 -24.50 -40.02 4.08
CA THR A 631 -24.56 -38.65 3.54
C THR A 631 -23.51 -38.46 2.46
N SER A 632 -23.87 -37.84 1.34
CA SER A 632 -22.91 -37.32 0.36
C SER A 632 -23.12 -35.83 0.14
N LEU A 633 -22.04 -35.12 -0.10
CA LEU A 633 -22.03 -33.73 -0.49
C LEU A 633 -21.28 -33.60 -1.81
N VAL A 634 -21.99 -33.15 -2.85
CA VAL A 634 -21.39 -32.74 -4.11
C VAL A 634 -21.36 -31.22 -4.10
N GLY A 635 -20.18 -30.69 -3.79
CA GLY A 635 -19.97 -29.27 -3.60
C GLY A 635 -19.34 -28.58 -4.80
N VAL A 636 -19.23 -27.26 -4.70
CA VAL A 636 -18.49 -26.42 -5.65
C VAL A 636 -17.02 -26.39 -5.24
N SER A 637 -16.10 -26.67 -6.16
CA SER A 637 -14.67 -26.62 -5.88
C SER A 637 -14.15 -25.18 -5.95
N PHE A 638 -13.59 -24.72 -4.82
CA PHE A 638 -12.97 -23.41 -4.68
C PHE A 638 -11.47 -23.57 -4.48
N THR A 639 -10.70 -22.71 -5.13
CA THR A 639 -9.26 -22.56 -4.85
C THR A 639 -9.00 -21.10 -4.51
N THR A 640 -8.41 -20.87 -3.34
CA THR A 640 -7.88 -19.56 -2.96
C THR A 640 -6.38 -19.55 -3.28
N VAL A 641 -5.92 -18.53 -4.01
CA VAL A 641 -4.52 -18.37 -4.43
C VAL A 641 -4.03 -16.99 -4.03
N ALA A 642 -2.75 -16.88 -3.64
CA ALA A 642 -2.08 -15.61 -3.41
C ALA A 642 -1.47 -15.09 -4.73
N GLU A 643 -1.80 -13.86 -5.12
CA GLU A 643 -1.16 -13.16 -6.25
C GLU A 643 -0.31 -12.00 -5.74
N CYS A 644 0.96 -11.94 -6.14
CA CYS A 644 1.88 -10.86 -5.75
C CYS A 644 1.63 -9.55 -6.52
N THR A 645 0.41 -9.03 -6.43
CA THR A 645 0.00 -7.75 -7.03
C THR A 645 -0.87 -6.94 -6.06
N CYS A 646 -0.87 -5.62 -6.21
CA CYS A 646 -1.81 -4.74 -5.51
C CYS A 646 -3.10 -4.64 -6.34
N LYS A 647 -4.11 -5.47 -6.07
CA LYS A 647 -5.38 -5.41 -6.82
C LYS A 647 -6.08 -4.05 -6.74
N ALA A 648 -5.85 -3.27 -5.69
CA ALA A 648 -6.39 -1.92 -5.57
C ALA A 648 -5.82 -0.93 -6.62
N ARG A 649 -4.62 -1.19 -7.13
CA ARG A 649 -3.91 -0.34 -8.12
C ARG A 649 -3.63 -1.02 -9.45
N THR A 650 -3.88 -2.32 -9.55
CA THR A 650 -3.63 -3.13 -10.75
C THR A 650 -4.90 -3.27 -11.57
N PHE A 651 -4.84 -2.73 -12.78
CA PHE A 651 -5.99 -2.57 -13.66
C PHE A 651 -5.75 -3.31 -14.99
N SER A 652 -5.61 -4.63 -14.93
CA SER A 652 -5.39 -5.48 -16.11
C SER A 652 -6.69 -5.88 -16.81
N GLN A 653 -7.78 -6.11 -16.05
CA GLN A 653 -9.06 -6.59 -16.59
C GLN A 653 -9.98 -5.46 -17.05
N GLU A 654 -10.56 -5.55 -18.24
CA GLU A 654 -11.51 -4.57 -18.77
C GLU A 654 -12.76 -4.40 -17.88
N GLU A 655 -13.27 -3.17 -17.77
CA GLU A 655 -14.53 -2.90 -17.08
C GLU A 655 -15.72 -3.29 -17.97
N THR A 656 -16.66 -4.08 -17.42
CA THR A 656 -17.90 -4.46 -18.12
C THR A 656 -19.13 -4.19 -17.24
N CYS A 657 -20.32 -4.15 -17.85
CA CYS A 657 -21.59 -4.04 -17.12
C CYS A 657 -22.12 -5.37 -16.60
N HIS A 658 -21.38 -6.47 -16.77
CA HIS A 658 -21.81 -7.80 -16.36
C HIS A 658 -20.67 -8.54 -15.62
N PRO A 659 -20.72 -8.62 -14.28
CA PRO A 659 -21.80 -8.16 -13.39
C PRO A 659 -21.90 -6.62 -13.31
N ASN A 660 -23.06 -6.09 -12.90
CA ASN A 660 -23.29 -4.64 -12.80
C ASN A 660 -22.36 -4.04 -11.73
N PRO A 661 -21.41 -3.15 -12.08
CA PRO A 661 -20.46 -2.59 -11.13
C PRO A 661 -21.04 -1.42 -10.32
N CYS A 662 -22.25 -0.95 -10.62
CA CYS A 662 -22.88 0.18 -9.95
C CYS A 662 -23.57 -0.27 -8.65
N TYR A 663 -23.28 0.41 -7.55
CA TYR A 663 -23.93 0.22 -6.25
C TYR A 663 -25.36 0.75 -6.24
N ASN A 664 -26.11 0.38 -5.20
CA ASN A 664 -27.39 1.02 -4.85
C ASN A 664 -28.41 1.08 -6.00
N SER A 665 -28.51 -0.01 -6.78
CA SER A 665 -29.36 -0.14 -7.96
C SER A 665 -29.06 0.87 -9.08
N GLY A 666 -27.82 1.37 -9.15
CA GLY A 666 -27.35 2.22 -10.23
C GLY A 666 -27.41 1.52 -11.58
N PHE A 667 -27.77 2.27 -12.62
CA PHE A 667 -27.85 1.74 -13.98
C PHE A 667 -26.50 1.86 -14.69
N CYS A 668 -25.95 0.73 -15.13
CA CYS A 668 -24.68 0.65 -15.84
C CYS A 668 -24.84 0.95 -17.32
N THR A 669 -23.98 1.80 -17.85
CA THR A 669 -23.91 2.12 -19.28
C THR A 669 -22.49 1.93 -19.79
N ARG A 670 -22.34 1.29 -20.95
CA ARG A 670 -21.05 1.13 -21.62
C ARG A 670 -20.85 2.27 -22.63
N THR A 671 -19.72 2.94 -22.54
CA THR A 671 -19.24 3.93 -23.52
C THR A 671 -18.16 3.29 -24.40
N LYS A 672 -17.54 4.03 -25.34
CA LYS A 672 -16.50 3.49 -26.22
C LYS A 672 -15.27 2.95 -25.46
N SER A 673 -14.94 3.53 -24.32
CA SER A 673 -13.68 3.28 -23.59
C SER A 673 -13.87 2.81 -22.13
N ARG A 674 -15.06 2.98 -21.54
CA ARG A 674 -15.30 2.80 -20.09
C ARG A 674 -16.74 2.44 -19.72
N VAL A 675 -16.94 2.08 -18.46
CA VAL A 675 -18.26 1.91 -17.86
C VAL A 675 -18.65 3.15 -17.04
N LYS A 676 -19.90 3.59 -17.16
CA LYS A 676 -20.47 4.71 -16.42
C LYS A 676 -21.74 4.31 -15.68
N CYS A 677 -21.82 4.71 -14.41
CA CYS A 677 -23.00 4.50 -13.58
C CYS A 677 -23.91 5.72 -13.57
N LYS A 678 -25.20 5.50 -13.76
CA LYS A 678 -26.26 6.50 -13.58
C LYS A 678 -26.96 6.26 -12.26
N CYS A 679 -26.84 7.23 -11.35
CA CYS A 679 -27.28 7.11 -9.96
C CYS A 679 -28.66 7.71 -9.73
N SER A 680 -29.38 7.18 -8.75
CA SER A 680 -30.58 7.79 -8.18
C SER A 680 -30.22 9.02 -7.34
N LYS A 681 -31.18 9.91 -7.06
CA LYS A 681 -30.92 11.21 -6.40
C LYS A 681 -30.29 11.13 -5.00
N ASP A 682 -30.38 9.98 -4.32
CA ASP A 682 -29.89 9.79 -2.94
C ASP A 682 -28.51 9.13 -2.84
N PHE A 683 -27.82 8.98 -3.98
CA PHE A 683 -26.52 8.33 -4.08
C PHE A 683 -25.60 9.13 -5.00
N ASP A 684 -24.33 9.19 -4.61
CA ASP A 684 -23.29 10.00 -5.22
C ASP A 684 -22.13 9.10 -5.69
N GLY A 685 -20.98 9.70 -5.99
CA GLY A 685 -19.79 8.96 -6.36
C GLY A 685 -19.83 8.29 -7.75
N PRO A 686 -18.69 7.82 -8.25
CA PRO A 686 -18.53 7.27 -9.59
C PRO A 686 -19.29 5.94 -9.85
N ARG A 687 -19.62 5.19 -8.79
CA ARG A 687 -20.39 3.93 -8.86
C ARG A 687 -21.68 3.99 -8.03
N CYS A 688 -22.23 5.17 -7.75
CA CYS A 688 -23.46 5.34 -6.97
C CYS A 688 -23.32 4.93 -5.50
N GLN A 689 -22.18 5.21 -4.88
CA GLN A 689 -21.95 5.06 -3.46
C GLN A 689 -22.73 6.09 -2.63
N SER A 690 -23.05 5.77 -1.38
CA SER A 690 -23.33 6.80 -0.37
C SER A 690 -22.01 7.23 0.28
N LEU A 691 -21.68 8.50 0.15
CA LEU A 691 -20.38 9.01 0.60
C LEU A 691 -20.31 9.30 2.10
N SER A 692 -21.43 9.39 2.81
CA SER A 692 -21.46 9.79 4.23
C SER A 692 -22.36 8.92 5.10
N ARG A 693 -22.04 8.86 6.40
CA ARG A 693 -22.82 8.16 7.42
C ARG A 693 -22.75 8.87 8.78
N THR A 694 -23.88 8.89 9.49
CA THR A 694 -24.03 9.48 10.84
C THR A 694 -23.91 8.41 11.92
N PHE A 695 -23.28 8.77 13.03
CA PHE A 695 -23.10 7.98 14.25
C PHE A 695 -23.70 8.72 15.45
N LYS A 696 -24.61 8.08 16.20
CA LYS A 696 -25.41 8.69 17.28
C LYS A 696 -24.98 8.26 18.71
N GLY A 697 -23.80 7.68 18.85
CA GLY A 697 -23.31 7.16 20.14
C GLY A 697 -23.79 5.74 20.44
N ASN A 698 -22.97 4.99 21.18
CA ASN A 698 -23.02 3.53 21.28
C ASN A 698 -23.22 2.87 19.90
N SER A 699 -22.54 3.44 18.90
CA SER A 699 -22.73 3.16 17.48
C SER A 699 -21.54 2.45 16.89
N PHE A 700 -21.77 1.69 15.83
CA PHE A 700 -20.73 1.12 14.97
C PHE A 700 -21.34 0.74 13.62
N ALA A 701 -20.50 0.55 12.61
CA ALA A 701 -20.87 0.01 11.31
C ALA A 701 -19.72 -0.83 10.72
N TRP A 702 -20.05 -2.02 10.19
CA TRP A 702 -19.10 -2.95 9.57
C TRP A 702 -19.07 -2.81 8.06
N PHE A 703 -17.85 -2.76 7.53
CA PHE A 703 -17.54 -2.66 6.12
C PHE A 703 -16.45 -3.68 5.74
N PRO A 704 -16.21 -3.94 4.43
CA PRO A 704 -15.11 -4.80 3.99
C PRO A 704 -13.78 -4.38 4.61
N SER A 705 -12.95 -5.36 5.00
CA SER A 705 -11.62 -5.13 5.55
C SER A 705 -10.75 -4.27 4.63
N LEU A 706 -9.78 -3.56 5.22
CA LEU A 706 -8.82 -2.76 4.47
C LEU A 706 -7.92 -3.65 3.61
N LYS A 707 -7.89 -3.38 2.30
CA LYS A 707 -7.03 -4.09 1.35
C LYS A 707 -5.69 -3.40 1.25
N ALA A 708 -4.73 -3.85 2.06
CA ALA A 708 -3.38 -3.30 2.11
C ALA A 708 -2.56 -3.65 0.85
N CYS A 709 -1.68 -2.73 0.46
CA CYS A 709 -0.65 -2.86 -0.57
C CYS A 709 0.73 -2.52 0.05
N ASP A 710 1.78 -2.50 -0.77
CA ASP A 710 3.15 -2.13 -0.40
C ASP A 710 3.22 -0.70 0.18
N ARG A 711 2.55 0.24 -0.47
CA ARG A 711 2.39 1.63 -0.05
C ARG A 711 0.91 1.92 0.07
N ASN A 712 0.44 2.31 1.24
CA ASN A 712 -0.98 2.52 1.49
C ASN A 712 -1.33 3.99 1.64
N HIS A 713 -2.53 4.34 1.19
CA HIS A 713 -3.17 5.62 1.45
C HIS A 713 -4.63 5.38 1.81
N LEU A 714 -5.01 5.82 3.01
CA LEU A 714 -6.38 5.87 3.48
C LEU A 714 -6.74 7.32 3.72
N SER A 715 -7.72 7.83 2.98
CA SER A 715 -8.27 9.17 3.21
C SER A 715 -9.70 9.08 3.71
N LEU A 716 -10.07 9.92 4.67
CA LEU A 716 -11.45 10.07 5.11
C LEU A 716 -11.70 11.48 5.66
N GLU A 717 -12.96 11.86 5.77
CA GLU A 717 -13.36 13.08 6.45
C GLU A 717 -14.29 12.76 7.62
N PHE A 718 -14.18 13.51 8.71
CA PHE A 718 -15.10 13.42 9.83
C PHE A 718 -15.56 14.79 10.34
N LEU A 719 -16.71 14.79 11.03
CA LEU A 719 -17.30 15.97 11.64
C LEU A 719 -17.92 15.57 12.99
N THR A 720 -17.56 16.27 14.05
CA THR A 720 -18.01 15.97 15.43
C THR A 720 -18.03 17.23 16.29
N LEU A 721 -18.82 17.20 17.35
CA LEU A 721 -18.80 18.19 18.44
C LEU A 721 -18.26 17.61 19.75
N GLN A 722 -17.98 16.30 19.78
CA GLN A 722 -17.45 15.61 20.95
C GLN A 722 -15.93 15.64 20.96
N LEU A 723 -15.35 15.80 22.15
CA LEU A 723 -13.90 15.75 22.36
C LEU A 723 -13.31 14.34 22.22
N GLU A 724 -14.15 13.31 22.28
CA GLU A 724 -13.72 11.92 22.22
C GLU A 724 -14.58 11.12 21.22
N GLY A 725 -13.95 10.15 20.55
CA GLY A 725 -14.66 9.22 19.69
C GLY A 725 -13.74 8.35 18.84
N LEU A 726 -14.03 7.04 18.79
CA LEU A 726 -13.40 6.12 17.86
C LEU A 726 -13.96 6.32 16.45
N ILE A 727 -13.10 6.74 15.52
CA ILE A 727 -13.47 7.03 14.13
C ILE A 727 -13.38 5.76 13.28
N LEU A 728 -12.26 5.03 13.39
CA LEU A 728 -11.94 3.88 12.57
C LEU A 728 -11.17 2.83 13.36
N TYR A 729 -11.50 1.55 13.17
CA TYR A 729 -10.75 0.41 13.66
C TYR A 729 -10.79 -0.75 12.67
N ASN A 730 -9.64 -1.32 12.33
CA ASN A 730 -9.55 -2.61 11.66
C ASN A 730 -8.47 -3.44 12.36
N GLY A 731 -8.85 -4.61 12.87
CA GLY A 731 -7.94 -5.51 13.59
C GLY A 731 -8.68 -6.75 14.08
N ALA A 732 -8.03 -7.56 14.93
CA ALA A 732 -8.66 -8.76 15.49
C ALA A 732 -9.79 -8.41 16.47
N MET A 733 -10.96 -9.03 16.27
CA MET A 733 -12.11 -8.84 17.18
C MET A 733 -12.08 -9.75 18.41
N VAL A 734 -11.35 -10.86 18.34
CA VAL A 734 -11.16 -11.84 19.41
C VAL A 734 -9.72 -12.31 19.35
N ILE A 735 -9.05 -12.40 20.50
CA ILE A 735 -7.70 -12.95 20.58
C ILE A 735 -7.80 -14.39 21.02
N SER A 736 -7.14 -15.26 20.28
CA SER A 736 -6.95 -16.63 20.69
C SER A 736 -5.84 -16.66 21.75
N GLN A 737 -6.18 -17.01 23.00
CA GLN A 737 -5.18 -17.24 24.06
C GLN A 737 -4.37 -18.54 23.86
N THR A 738 -4.66 -19.31 22.80
CA THR A 738 -4.25 -20.73 22.68
C THR A 738 -3.05 -21.00 21.77
N SER A 739 -2.49 -20.00 21.09
CA SER A 739 -1.26 -20.14 20.29
C SER A 739 -0.31 -19.02 20.67
N GLY A 740 0.87 -19.37 21.20
CA GLY A 740 1.81 -18.48 21.90
C GLY A 740 2.41 -17.29 21.15
N GLN A 741 1.80 -16.80 20.07
CA GLN A 741 2.04 -15.47 19.53
C GLN A 741 0.69 -14.81 19.17
N PRO A 742 0.26 -13.77 19.90
CA PRO A 742 -0.88 -12.96 19.51
C PRO A 742 -0.46 -12.03 18.36
N THR A 743 -0.57 -12.47 17.11
CA THR A 743 -0.49 -11.56 15.98
C THR A 743 -1.88 -10.99 15.73
N SER A 744 -2.09 -9.75 16.17
CA SER A 744 -3.27 -8.98 15.81
C SER A 744 -2.85 -7.63 15.26
N ASP A 745 -2.34 -7.65 14.03
CA ASP A 745 -2.16 -6.46 13.23
C ASP A 745 -3.41 -5.59 13.33
N LEU A 746 -3.20 -4.29 13.55
CA LEU A 746 -4.30 -3.36 13.73
C LEU A 746 -3.96 -1.99 13.19
N ILE A 747 -5.03 -1.30 12.81
CA ILE A 747 -5.03 0.11 12.49
C ILE A 747 -6.23 0.76 13.18
N MET A 748 -5.98 1.86 13.87
CA MET A 748 -7.00 2.57 14.62
C MET A 748 -6.80 4.08 14.54
N LEU A 749 -7.90 4.80 14.38
CA LEU A 749 -7.94 6.26 14.44
C LEU A 749 -9.01 6.69 15.45
N GLU A 750 -8.62 7.44 16.45
CA GLU A 750 -9.50 7.95 17.50
C GLU A 750 -9.26 9.43 17.79
N LEU A 751 -10.28 10.08 18.31
CA LEU A 751 -10.22 11.42 18.86
C LEU A 751 -10.11 11.33 20.39
N ARG A 752 -9.11 11.98 20.98
CA ARG A 752 -8.90 12.13 22.42
C ARG A 752 -8.68 13.60 22.76
N GLU A 753 -9.46 14.15 23.67
CA GLU A 753 -9.39 15.57 24.07
C GLU A 753 -9.42 16.55 22.88
N GLY A 754 -10.16 16.21 21.82
CA GLY A 754 -10.26 17.00 20.60
C GLY A 754 -9.07 16.91 19.65
N ARG A 755 -8.15 15.95 19.87
CA ARG A 755 -6.95 15.68 19.05
C ARG A 755 -6.95 14.26 18.51
N LEU A 756 -6.31 14.04 17.36
CA LEU A 756 -6.28 12.71 16.74
C LEU A 756 -5.09 11.88 17.21
N ASN A 757 -5.37 10.62 17.53
CA ASN A 757 -4.39 9.59 17.79
C ASN A 757 -4.53 8.49 16.74
N TYR A 758 -3.46 8.24 15.99
CA TYR A 758 -3.35 7.20 14.99
C TYR A 758 -2.46 6.08 15.52
N HIS A 759 -3.01 4.86 15.54
CA HIS A 759 -2.32 3.67 16.02
C HIS A 759 -2.18 2.66 14.89
N ILE A 760 -1.00 2.10 14.73
CA ILE A 760 -0.74 1.01 13.79
C ILE A 760 0.20 -0.02 14.42
N ASP A 761 -0.12 -1.30 14.26
CA ASP A 761 0.66 -2.41 14.81
C ASP A 761 0.76 -3.52 13.76
N TYR A 762 1.97 -4.05 13.59
CA TYR A 762 2.32 -5.17 12.71
C TYR A 762 2.67 -6.44 13.51
N GLY A 763 2.35 -6.47 14.81
CA GLY A 763 2.56 -7.61 15.70
C GLY A 763 3.76 -7.52 16.66
N SER A 764 4.55 -6.45 16.63
CA SER A 764 5.72 -6.21 17.51
C SER A 764 5.49 -5.13 18.57
N GLY A 765 4.38 -4.40 18.49
CA GLY A 765 4.13 -3.22 19.31
C GLY A 765 3.50 -2.09 18.51
N THR A 766 2.60 -1.39 19.18
CA THR A 766 1.78 -0.36 18.55
C THR A 766 2.55 0.97 18.43
N LEU A 767 2.69 1.46 17.20
CA LEU A 767 3.13 2.82 16.92
C LEU A 767 1.96 3.78 17.11
N GLU A 768 2.08 4.71 18.07
CA GLU A 768 1.09 5.78 18.31
C GLU A 768 1.60 7.13 17.80
N LEU A 769 0.90 7.70 16.82
CA LEU A 769 1.13 9.04 16.28
C LEU A 769 0.03 9.99 16.73
N GLN A 770 0.37 10.91 17.64
CA GLN A 770 -0.52 11.97 18.08
C GLN A 770 -0.37 13.20 17.17
N VAL A 771 -1.50 13.80 16.77
CA VAL A 771 -1.52 15.04 16.00
C VAL A 771 -1.94 16.20 16.91
N ASN A 772 -1.02 17.15 17.08
CA ASN A 772 -1.21 18.34 17.91
C ASN A 772 -1.53 19.58 17.05
N THR A 773 -2.79 19.72 16.68
CA THR A 773 -3.32 20.97 16.11
C THR A 773 -3.45 22.05 17.18
N THR A 774 -3.38 23.32 16.78
CA THR A 774 -3.58 24.48 17.68
C THR A 774 -5.03 24.60 18.16
N SER A 775 -5.98 24.32 17.27
CA SER A 775 -7.41 24.21 17.55
C SER A 775 -7.81 22.75 17.77
N THR A 776 -8.95 22.53 18.44
CA THR A 776 -9.51 21.18 18.63
C THR A 776 -10.41 20.80 17.46
N LEU A 777 -10.34 19.53 17.01
CA LEU A 777 -11.02 19.03 15.81
C LEU A 777 -12.50 18.65 16.04
N ASN A 778 -13.09 19.18 17.12
CA ASN A 778 -14.49 18.97 17.51
C ASN A 778 -15.31 20.26 17.34
N ASP A 779 -14.95 21.07 16.36
CA ASP A 779 -15.51 22.41 16.11
C ASP A 779 -16.77 22.40 15.23
N GLY A 780 -17.23 21.21 14.81
CA GLY A 780 -18.39 21.06 13.92
C GLY A 780 -18.10 21.37 12.44
N ARG A 781 -16.83 21.38 12.03
CA ARG A 781 -16.41 21.43 10.62
C ARG A 781 -16.03 20.03 10.13
N TRP A 782 -15.91 19.92 8.80
CA TRP A 782 -15.36 18.71 8.19
C TRP A 782 -13.84 18.79 8.26
N HIS A 783 -13.23 17.78 8.87
CA HIS A 783 -11.79 17.61 8.91
C HIS A 783 -11.38 16.47 7.98
N HIS A 784 -10.42 16.73 7.08
CA HIS A 784 -9.87 15.75 6.14
C HIS A 784 -8.60 15.12 6.70
N ILE A 785 -8.57 13.79 6.71
CA ILE A 785 -7.49 12.99 7.27
C ILE A 785 -6.89 12.11 6.18
N ASP A 786 -5.58 12.22 6.01
CA ASP A 786 -4.81 11.29 5.18
C ASP A 786 -3.88 10.46 6.08
N LEU A 787 -4.05 9.15 6.04
CA LEU A 787 -3.16 8.17 6.65
C LEU A 787 -2.37 7.49 5.55
N PHE A 788 -1.07 7.38 5.74
CA PHE A 788 -0.22 6.64 4.84
C PHE A 788 0.70 5.72 5.63
N TRP A 789 0.95 4.55 5.07
CA TRP A 789 1.88 3.63 5.67
C TRP A 789 2.46 2.67 4.63
N ASP A 790 3.69 2.28 4.85
CA ASP A 790 4.32 1.11 4.24
C ASP A 790 4.81 0.19 5.37
N ASN A 791 5.81 -0.64 5.10
CA ASN A 791 6.40 -1.55 6.09
C ASN A 791 7.49 -0.91 6.96
N LYS A 792 7.83 0.37 6.74
CA LYS A 792 8.87 1.11 7.47
C LYS A 792 8.33 2.32 8.20
N ILE A 793 7.45 3.10 7.57
CA ILE A 793 7.01 4.40 8.04
C ILE A 793 5.48 4.47 8.00
N ALA A 794 4.90 4.96 9.09
CA ALA A 794 3.52 5.43 9.12
C ALA A 794 3.48 6.94 9.29
N ARG A 795 2.48 7.58 8.70
CA ARG A 795 2.32 9.03 8.74
C ARG A 795 0.86 9.46 8.63
N ILE A 796 0.55 10.58 9.28
CA ILE A 796 -0.77 11.19 9.33
C ILE A 796 -0.68 12.67 8.98
N ASN A 797 -1.62 13.13 8.15
CA ASN A 797 -1.85 14.54 7.81
C ASN A 797 -3.31 14.91 8.10
N VAL A 798 -3.51 16.16 8.55
CA VAL A 798 -4.82 16.70 8.92
C VAL A 798 -5.02 18.04 8.20
N ASP A 799 -6.18 18.20 7.56
CA ASP A 799 -6.67 19.43 6.93
C ASP A 799 -5.70 20.13 5.98
N TYR A 800 -4.79 19.39 5.35
CA TYR A 800 -3.86 19.97 4.38
C TYR A 800 -3.12 21.20 4.93
N CYS A 801 -2.67 21.19 6.18
CA CYS A 801 -1.99 22.32 6.84
C CYS A 801 -2.81 23.62 6.98
N THR A 802 -4.14 23.63 6.83
CA THR A 802 -4.89 24.90 7.01
C THR A 802 -4.99 25.34 8.47
N GLU A 803 -4.75 24.44 9.42
CA GLU A 803 -4.69 24.71 10.85
C GLU A 803 -3.23 24.78 11.33
N ASP A 804 -2.89 25.75 12.18
CA ASP A 804 -1.54 25.86 12.76
C ASP A 804 -1.24 24.64 13.66
N PHE A 805 -0.02 24.10 13.61
CA PHE A 805 0.41 22.98 14.45
C PHE A 805 1.15 23.48 15.70
N ALA A 806 0.77 22.98 16.88
CA ALA A 806 1.42 23.35 18.12
C ALA A 806 2.68 22.50 18.35
N GLN A 807 3.84 23.14 18.56
CA GLN A 807 5.06 22.43 18.98
C GLN A 807 4.86 21.86 20.39
N ASN A 808 4.81 20.53 20.54
CA ASN A 808 4.93 19.89 21.86
C ASN A 808 5.46 18.44 21.79
N TYR A 809 6.18 18.07 22.85
CA TYR A 809 7.33 17.15 22.89
C TYR A 809 7.05 15.69 23.36
N ASN A 810 5.80 15.20 23.32
CA ASN A 810 5.44 13.91 23.95
C ASN A 810 4.91 12.81 23.00
N SER A 811 5.19 12.86 21.70
CA SER A 811 4.86 11.76 20.76
C SER A 811 6.11 10.97 20.36
N THR A 812 5.94 9.66 20.10
CA THR A 812 7.00 8.82 19.47
C THR A 812 7.29 9.25 18.02
N GLY A 813 6.35 9.95 17.39
CA GLY A 813 6.48 10.48 16.03
C GLY A 813 7.26 11.80 15.93
N LYS A 814 7.88 12.02 14.77
CA LYS A 814 8.52 13.28 14.37
C LYS A 814 7.51 14.16 13.63
N LEU A 815 7.34 15.39 14.12
CA LEU A 815 6.54 16.42 13.44
C LEU A 815 7.37 17.13 12.38
N ASN A 816 6.90 17.14 11.14
CA ASN A 816 7.42 18.02 10.10
C ASN A 816 6.47 19.22 9.95
N THR A 817 6.85 20.37 10.49
CA THR A 817 6.04 21.60 10.45
C THR A 817 5.83 22.18 9.06
N HIS A 818 6.72 21.87 8.10
CA HIS A 818 6.56 22.31 6.71
C HIS A 818 5.54 21.44 5.97
N ARG A 819 5.46 20.15 6.31
CA ARG A 819 4.53 19.17 5.70
C ARG A 819 3.25 18.95 6.51
N CYS A 820 3.19 19.49 7.72
CA CYS A 820 2.16 19.27 8.74
C CYS A 820 1.80 17.80 8.91
N GLU A 821 2.86 17.00 8.98
CA GLU A 821 2.79 15.56 9.00
C GLU A 821 3.46 15.08 10.29
N THR A 822 2.78 14.21 11.02
CA THR A 822 3.41 13.42 12.08
C THR A 822 3.74 12.06 11.49
N SER A 823 5.02 11.66 11.57
CA SER A 823 5.51 10.38 11.04
C SER A 823 6.22 9.57 12.12
N GLY A 824 6.19 8.25 12.03
CA GLY A 824 6.94 7.37 12.91
C GLY A 824 7.39 6.12 12.19
N MET A 825 8.44 5.49 12.74
CA MET A 825 8.95 4.23 12.22
C MET A 825 8.13 3.09 12.79
N ILE A 826 7.64 2.23 11.91
CA ILE A 826 7.08 0.94 12.27
C ILE A 826 8.28 0.03 12.54
N VAL A 827 8.27 -0.70 13.65
CA VAL A 827 9.26 -1.74 13.93
C VAL A 827 8.59 -3.05 13.54
N PRO A 828 8.79 -3.63 12.34
CA PRO A 828 8.03 -4.79 11.92
C PRO A 828 8.59 -6.08 12.54
N PRO A 829 7.74 -7.06 12.86
CA PRO A 829 8.01 -8.43 12.54
C PRO A 829 7.39 -8.77 11.17
N ASN A 830 6.18 -8.30 10.87
CA ASN A 830 5.41 -8.63 9.68
C ASN A 830 5.70 -7.68 8.51
N LYS A 831 5.65 -8.20 7.28
CA LYS A 831 5.92 -7.42 6.06
C LYS A 831 4.72 -6.54 5.65
N TYR A 832 3.50 -6.95 5.99
CA TYR A 832 2.24 -6.30 5.61
C TYR A 832 1.29 -6.20 6.79
N LEU A 833 0.40 -5.20 6.76
CA LEU A 833 -0.70 -5.06 7.72
C LEU A 833 -1.81 -6.09 7.42
N ASN A 834 -1.84 -7.19 8.17
CA ASN A 834 -2.70 -8.36 7.97
C ASN A 834 -4.03 -8.27 8.75
N VAL A 835 -4.92 -7.38 8.31
CA VAL A 835 -6.22 -7.15 8.98
C VAL A 835 -7.37 -7.96 8.36
N ASN A 836 -7.88 -8.97 9.08
CA ASN A 836 -8.92 -9.91 8.58
C ASN A 836 -10.32 -9.69 9.15
N GLY A 837 -10.44 -8.87 10.18
CA GLY A 837 -11.73 -8.45 10.71
C GLY A 837 -12.42 -7.44 9.78
N PRO A 838 -13.75 -7.29 9.89
CA PRO A 838 -14.46 -6.19 9.22
C PRO A 838 -13.89 -4.83 9.65
N LEU A 839 -13.82 -3.89 8.71
CA LEU A 839 -13.55 -2.49 9.02
C LEU A 839 -14.71 -1.94 9.84
N GLN A 840 -14.41 -1.36 11.01
CA GLN A 840 -15.40 -0.80 11.93
C GLN A 840 -15.29 0.72 11.95
N LEU A 841 -16.36 1.40 11.59
CA LEU A 841 -16.45 2.86 11.65
C LEU A 841 -17.33 3.31 12.81
N GLY A 842 -16.91 4.41 13.45
CA GLY A 842 -17.65 5.13 14.48
C GLY A 842 -17.87 4.41 15.82
N GLY A 843 -17.16 3.30 16.05
CA GLY A 843 -17.18 2.50 17.28
C GLY A 843 -16.98 1.00 17.01
N LEU A 844 -17.15 0.17 18.04
CA LEU A 844 -16.91 -1.28 17.99
C LEU A 844 -18.20 -2.09 18.14
N GLY A 845 -18.27 -3.22 17.42
CA GLY A 845 -19.39 -4.17 17.46
C GLY A 845 -19.36 -5.19 18.61
N TYR A 846 -18.44 -5.03 19.57
CA TYR A 846 -18.25 -5.90 20.73
C TYR A 846 -17.77 -5.11 21.96
N ARG A 847 -17.84 -5.72 23.16
CA ARG A 847 -17.78 -5.00 24.44
C ARG A 847 -16.38 -4.69 25.00
N SER A 848 -15.29 -5.34 24.55
CA SER A 848 -13.96 -5.05 25.11
C SER A 848 -12.79 -5.43 24.19
N LEU A 849 -11.87 -4.48 23.99
CA LEU A 849 -10.52 -4.63 23.40
C LEU A 849 -9.44 -4.97 24.46
N GLU A 850 -9.82 -5.17 25.73
CA GLU A 850 -8.87 -5.33 26.86
C GLU A 850 -7.90 -6.50 26.69
N ALA A 851 -8.31 -7.54 25.98
CA ALA A 851 -7.42 -8.66 25.69
C ALA A 851 -6.29 -8.28 24.70
N THR A 852 -6.51 -7.29 23.80
CA THR A 852 -5.65 -7.01 22.63
C THR A 852 -4.43 -6.19 22.93
N PHE A 853 -4.52 -5.36 23.97
CA PHE A 853 -3.46 -4.42 24.30
C PHE A 853 -2.75 -4.77 25.62
N GLY A 854 -3.07 -5.93 26.22
CA GLY A 854 -2.57 -6.35 27.52
C GLY A 854 -2.96 -5.40 28.66
N GLU A 855 -2.66 -5.79 29.91
CA GLU A 855 -2.89 -4.96 31.10
C GLU A 855 -2.04 -3.66 31.14
N ARG A 856 -1.22 -3.37 30.13
CA ARG A 856 -0.34 -2.18 30.11
C ARG A 856 -0.99 -0.91 29.54
N ASN A 857 -2.14 -1.00 28.86
CA ASN A 857 -2.78 0.16 28.22
C ASN A 857 -4.19 0.43 28.77
N ASP A 858 -4.25 0.94 30.01
CA ASP A 858 -5.45 1.54 30.63
C ASP A 858 -6.00 2.79 29.89
N GLN A 859 -5.43 3.15 28.73
CA GLN A 859 -5.66 4.44 28.06
C GLN A 859 -6.48 4.40 26.76
N LEU A 860 -6.90 3.23 26.27
CA LEU A 860 -7.78 3.16 25.09
C LEU A 860 -9.20 3.63 25.44
N HIS A 861 -9.55 4.85 25.03
CA HIS A 861 -10.83 5.48 25.34
C HIS A 861 -11.94 4.96 24.41
N LYS A 862 -12.79 4.09 24.96
CA LYS A 862 -13.77 3.23 24.27
C LYS A 862 -15.03 3.94 23.76
N LYS A 863 -15.04 5.27 23.66
CA LYS A 863 -16.26 6.00 23.28
C LYS A 863 -16.48 5.93 21.77
N SER A 864 -17.66 5.48 21.36
CA SER A 864 -18.11 5.55 19.96
C SER A 864 -18.22 7.00 19.50
N LEU A 865 -17.90 7.27 18.24
CA LEU A 865 -18.11 8.59 17.63
C LEU A 865 -19.58 9.03 17.71
N ILE A 866 -19.78 10.31 18.04
CA ILE A 866 -21.06 11.01 17.83
C ILE A 866 -20.79 12.10 16.80
N GLY A 867 -21.15 11.86 15.55
CA GLY A 867 -20.70 12.68 14.43
C GLY A 867 -21.03 12.07 13.08
N CYS A 868 -20.33 12.52 12.05
CA CYS A 868 -20.41 11.98 10.70
C CYS A 868 -19.02 11.58 10.20
N VAL A 869 -18.97 10.54 9.36
CA VAL A 869 -17.79 10.16 8.57
C VAL A 869 -18.19 10.17 7.10
N ARG A 870 -17.33 10.67 6.22
CA ARG A 870 -17.54 10.65 4.76
C ARG A 870 -16.26 10.41 3.97
N ASN A 871 -16.42 10.14 2.67
CA ASN A 871 -15.34 10.02 1.68
C ASN A 871 -14.22 9.03 2.07
N VAL A 872 -14.58 7.92 2.74
CA VAL A 872 -13.63 6.88 3.13
C VAL A 872 -13.09 6.18 1.88
N LYS A 873 -11.80 6.33 1.63
CA LYS A 873 -11.13 5.87 0.42
C LYS A 873 -9.83 5.17 0.77
N MET A 874 -9.65 3.94 0.28
CA MET A 874 -8.46 3.12 0.50
C MET A 874 -7.77 2.84 -0.83
N ASN A 875 -6.52 3.26 -0.99
CA ASN A 875 -5.70 3.03 -2.19
C ASN A 875 -6.41 3.41 -3.49
N GLY A 876 -7.07 4.56 -3.53
CA GLY A 876 -7.82 4.96 -4.72
C GLY A 876 -9.28 4.50 -4.75
N LEU A 877 -9.70 3.52 -3.93
CA LEU A 877 -11.04 2.92 -3.99
C LEU A 877 -11.97 3.49 -2.90
N LEU A 878 -13.16 3.91 -3.32
CA LEU A 878 -14.15 4.55 -2.45
C LEU A 878 -15.11 3.53 -1.83
N TYR A 879 -15.32 3.61 -0.51
CA TYR A 879 -16.27 2.78 0.21
C TYR A 879 -17.72 3.27 0.02
N ASP A 880 -18.66 2.35 -0.15
CA ASP A 880 -20.08 2.65 -0.08
C ASP A 880 -20.58 2.60 1.37
N LEU A 881 -20.92 3.76 1.95
CA LEU A 881 -21.36 3.87 3.35
C LEU A 881 -22.88 3.66 3.54
N ALA A 882 -23.61 3.32 2.49
CA ALA A 882 -25.07 3.16 2.53
C ALA A 882 -25.50 1.97 3.38
N HIS A 883 -24.95 0.80 3.06
CA HIS A 883 -25.41 -0.50 3.55
C HIS A 883 -24.26 -1.26 4.23
N PRO A 884 -23.89 -0.90 5.47
CA PRO A 884 -22.95 -1.70 6.24
C PRO A 884 -23.53 -3.08 6.53
N ALA A 885 -22.67 -4.08 6.57
CA ALA A 885 -23.04 -5.48 6.78
C ALA A 885 -23.70 -5.70 8.16
N LEU A 886 -23.22 -4.99 9.18
CA LEU A 886 -23.82 -4.93 10.51
C LEU A 886 -23.65 -3.53 11.07
N HIS A 887 -24.68 -2.99 11.73
CA HIS A 887 -24.58 -1.66 12.34
C HIS A 887 -25.52 -1.48 13.52
N LYS A 888 -25.21 -0.49 14.37
CA LYS A 888 -26.05 -0.07 15.49
C LYS A 888 -26.00 1.45 15.63
N ASN A 889 -27.15 2.09 15.86
CA ASN A 889 -27.24 3.55 16.08
C ASN A 889 -26.56 4.42 15.01
N THR A 890 -26.63 3.98 13.75
CA THR A 890 -26.09 4.72 12.59
C THR A 890 -27.15 4.90 11.51
N MET A 891 -26.96 5.90 10.64
CA MET A 891 -27.84 6.13 9.50
C MET A 891 -27.08 6.69 8.30
N LYS A 892 -27.54 6.36 7.09
CA LYS A 892 -27.03 6.93 5.83
C LYS A 892 -27.13 8.45 5.85
N GLY A 893 -26.15 9.14 5.26
CA GLY A 893 -26.11 10.60 5.22
C GLY A 893 -25.52 11.20 6.48
N CYS A 894 -25.45 12.53 6.54
CA CYS A 894 -24.97 13.27 7.71
C CYS A 894 -26.08 14.15 8.28
N THR A 895 -26.82 13.67 9.30
CA THR A 895 -27.99 14.39 9.80
C THR A 895 -27.67 15.70 10.51
N LEU A 896 -26.51 15.78 11.16
CA LEU A 896 -26.04 17.00 11.81
C LEU A 896 -26.00 18.17 10.82
N PHE A 897 -25.61 17.88 9.58
CA PHE A 897 -25.48 18.83 8.50
C PHE A 897 -26.74 18.96 7.64
N GLU A 898 -27.39 17.85 7.28
CA GLU A 898 -28.59 17.87 6.44
C GLU A 898 -29.73 18.69 7.04
N ASN A 899 -29.86 18.70 8.37
CA ASN A 899 -30.85 19.54 9.06
C ASN A 899 -30.58 21.03 8.85
N VAL A 900 -29.30 21.45 8.77
CA VAL A 900 -28.92 22.85 8.50
C VAL A 900 -29.31 23.22 7.06
N CYS A 901 -29.02 22.34 6.09
CA CYS A 901 -29.40 22.54 4.69
C CYS A 901 -30.92 22.50 4.44
N LYS A 902 -31.69 21.82 5.30
CA LYS A 902 -33.16 21.71 5.21
C LYS A 902 -33.90 22.81 5.99
N ASN A 903 -33.38 23.26 7.14
CA ASN A 903 -34.10 24.14 8.07
C ASN A 903 -33.79 25.65 7.90
N HIS A 904 -32.67 26.04 7.28
CA HIS A 904 -32.40 27.45 6.97
C HIS A 904 -33.19 27.91 5.72
N ILE A 905 -34.52 27.95 5.84
CA ILE A 905 -35.40 28.81 5.04
C ILE A 905 -35.58 30.14 5.80
N SER A 906 -34.48 30.73 6.28
CA SER A 906 -34.45 32.15 6.65
C SER A 906 -34.02 32.95 5.43
N SER A 907 -34.44 34.21 5.35
CA SER A 907 -34.31 35.14 4.22
C SER A 907 -32.91 35.35 3.61
N SER A 908 -31.86 34.67 4.12
CA SER A 908 -30.46 34.78 3.72
C SER A 908 -29.90 33.60 2.90
N PHE A 909 -30.55 32.42 2.81
CA PHE A 909 -30.06 31.30 1.98
C PHE A 909 -31.18 30.41 1.40
N PRO A 910 -31.73 30.73 0.20
CA PRO A 910 -32.90 30.03 -0.34
C PRO A 910 -32.59 28.68 -1.05
N GLY A 911 -31.60 27.91 -0.57
CA GLY A 911 -31.21 26.60 -1.12
C GLY A 911 -30.45 26.62 -2.46
N CYS A 912 -29.84 25.49 -2.80
CA CYS A 912 -28.86 25.33 -3.89
C CYS A 912 -29.41 25.09 -5.31
N GLY A 913 -30.65 25.51 -5.57
CA GLY A 913 -31.30 25.28 -6.87
C GLY A 913 -31.42 23.79 -7.22
N HIS A 914 -31.75 23.48 -8.49
CA HIS A 914 -31.80 22.09 -8.99
C HIS A 914 -30.46 21.55 -9.51
N HIS A 915 -29.44 22.42 -9.60
CA HIS A 915 -28.16 22.08 -10.20
C HIS A 915 -27.00 22.14 -9.22
N GLY A 916 -27.27 21.93 -7.94
CA GLY A 916 -26.25 21.82 -6.91
C GLY A 916 -26.78 21.20 -5.64
N HIS A 917 -25.86 20.77 -4.80
CA HIS A 917 -26.13 20.26 -3.47
C HIS A 917 -25.48 21.17 -2.41
N CYS A 918 -26.01 21.11 -1.20
CA CYS A 918 -25.53 21.88 -0.07
C CYS A 918 -24.37 21.13 0.60
N GLU A 919 -23.24 21.78 0.81
CA GLU A 919 -22.11 21.35 1.66
C GLU A 919 -21.73 22.46 2.65
N GLY A 920 -20.78 22.23 3.56
CA GLY A 920 -20.28 23.27 4.49
C GLY A 920 -20.18 22.78 5.93
N THR A 921 -20.04 23.73 6.85
CA THR A 921 -19.95 23.45 8.29
C THR A 921 -21.36 23.42 8.91
N ILE A 922 -21.49 23.01 10.17
CA ILE A 922 -22.79 23.10 10.89
C ILE A 922 -23.32 24.56 10.92
N GLN A 923 -22.45 25.56 10.73
CA GLN A 923 -22.80 26.98 10.84
C GLN A 923 -22.91 27.69 9.49
N ASN A 924 -22.14 27.27 8.48
CA ASN A 924 -22.01 27.96 7.19
C ASN A 924 -22.28 27.00 6.02
N PRO A 925 -23.55 26.85 5.58
CA PRO A 925 -23.87 26.09 4.37
C PRO A 925 -23.43 26.85 3.10
N VAL A 926 -22.89 26.12 2.14
CA VAL A 926 -22.37 26.56 0.85
C VAL A 926 -22.91 25.64 -0.24
N CYS A 927 -23.25 26.18 -1.41
CA CYS A 927 -23.71 25.36 -2.52
C CYS A 927 -22.56 24.86 -3.40
N ILE A 928 -22.43 23.54 -3.52
CA ILE A 928 -21.57 22.88 -4.49
C ILE A 928 -22.42 22.57 -5.72
N CYS A 929 -22.11 23.20 -6.85
CA CYS A 929 -22.93 23.01 -8.05
C CYS A 929 -22.47 21.79 -8.84
N HIS A 930 -23.40 21.18 -9.55
CA HIS A 930 -23.11 20.13 -10.47
C HIS A 930 -22.27 20.67 -11.65
N PRO A 931 -21.42 19.82 -12.27
CA PRO A 931 -20.59 20.21 -13.40
C PRO A 931 -21.40 20.82 -14.55
N GLY A 932 -21.03 22.02 -15.00
CA GLY A 932 -21.81 22.78 -15.99
C GLY A 932 -22.63 23.93 -15.39
N TRP A 933 -22.64 24.08 -14.06
CA TRP A 933 -23.36 25.13 -13.33
C TRP A 933 -22.46 25.84 -12.32
N THR A 934 -22.71 27.11 -12.04
CA THR A 934 -21.95 27.98 -11.14
C THR A 934 -22.86 29.01 -10.45
N GLY A 935 -22.27 29.90 -9.65
CA GLY A 935 -22.98 30.86 -8.79
C GLY A 935 -23.19 30.33 -7.37
N SER A 936 -23.46 31.22 -6.42
CA SER A 936 -23.68 30.90 -5.01
C SER A 936 -24.89 29.99 -4.77
N ARG A 937 -25.77 29.84 -5.76
CA ARG A 937 -26.97 28.99 -5.73
C ARG A 937 -27.08 28.02 -6.89
N CYS A 938 -26.03 27.85 -7.69
CA CYS A 938 -26.03 26.87 -8.79
C CYS A 938 -27.09 27.13 -9.86
N ASP A 939 -27.42 28.39 -10.08
CA ASP A 939 -28.47 28.84 -10.98
C ASP A 939 -27.93 29.33 -12.32
N ARG A 940 -26.62 29.51 -12.46
CA ARG A 940 -25.98 30.01 -13.69
C ARG A 940 -25.27 28.87 -14.43
N PRO A 941 -25.52 28.64 -15.73
CA PRO A 941 -24.72 27.69 -16.50
C PRO A 941 -23.27 28.19 -16.62
N THR A 942 -22.31 27.27 -16.67
CA THR A 942 -20.93 27.62 -17.01
C THR A 942 -20.82 27.89 -18.51
N ILE A 943 -19.90 28.78 -18.90
CA ILE A 943 -19.69 29.15 -20.29
C ILE A 943 -18.89 28.02 -20.97
N SER A 944 -19.36 27.46 -22.08
CA SER A 944 -18.55 26.55 -22.92
C SER A 944 -17.82 27.31 -24.00
N ALA A 945 -16.61 26.87 -24.31
CA ALA A 945 -15.87 27.26 -25.50
C ALA A 945 -15.62 26.03 -26.38
N TYR A 946 -15.82 26.21 -27.68
CA TYR A 946 -15.32 25.31 -28.71
C TYR A 946 -13.99 25.87 -29.19
N PHE A 947 -12.98 25.02 -29.31
CA PHE A 947 -11.66 25.41 -29.79
C PHE A 947 -11.46 24.84 -31.20
N GLU A 948 -11.06 25.74 -32.10
CA GLU A 948 -10.60 25.45 -33.46
C GLU A 948 -9.07 25.62 -33.53
N ASP A 949 -8.48 25.50 -34.72
CA ASP A 949 -7.05 25.78 -34.92
C ASP A 949 -6.70 27.19 -34.40
N ASP A 950 -5.52 27.33 -33.78
CA ASP A 950 -4.99 28.59 -33.24
C ASP A 950 -5.90 29.30 -32.20
N SER A 951 -6.76 28.55 -31.51
CA SER A 951 -7.67 29.07 -30.49
C SER A 951 -7.10 28.97 -29.07
N TYR A 952 -7.28 30.01 -28.24
CA TYR A 952 -6.88 30.01 -26.83
C TYR A 952 -7.81 30.91 -26.01
N ILE A 953 -7.87 30.69 -24.69
CA ILE A 953 -8.51 31.61 -23.74
C ILE A 953 -7.50 31.98 -22.66
N LYS A 954 -7.24 33.29 -22.51
CA LYS A 954 -6.45 33.85 -21.41
C LYS A 954 -7.41 34.40 -20.36
N TYR A 955 -7.30 33.94 -19.12
CA TYR A 955 -8.06 34.49 -17.99
C TYR A 955 -7.19 35.41 -17.14
N THR A 956 -7.78 36.51 -16.67
CA THR A 956 -7.19 37.38 -15.65
C THR A 956 -7.74 36.98 -14.28
N LEU A 957 -6.87 36.63 -13.34
CA LEU A 957 -7.28 36.23 -11.99
C LEU A 957 -7.51 37.48 -11.12
N SER A 958 -8.70 37.61 -10.53
CA SER A 958 -9.05 38.76 -9.68
C SER A 958 -8.28 38.77 -8.34
N LEU A 959 -7.75 37.62 -7.93
CA LEU A 959 -7.00 37.38 -6.69
C LEU A 959 -5.83 36.42 -6.98
N PRO A 960 -4.67 36.55 -6.30
CA PRO A 960 -3.57 35.60 -6.44
C PRO A 960 -3.97 34.20 -5.95
N LEU A 961 -3.43 33.15 -6.59
CA LEU A 961 -3.59 31.77 -6.15
C LEU A 961 -3.08 31.57 -4.73
N ASN A 962 -3.78 30.75 -3.94
CA ASN A 962 -3.23 30.31 -2.67
C ASN A 962 -2.01 29.44 -2.96
N ALA A 963 -0.84 29.93 -2.55
CA ALA A 963 0.45 29.30 -2.79
C ALA A 963 0.55 27.89 -2.19
N PHE A 964 -0.24 27.60 -1.14
CA PHE A 964 -0.20 26.32 -0.44
C PHE A 964 -1.27 25.33 -0.93
N SER A 965 -2.40 25.79 -1.48
CA SER A 965 -3.50 24.90 -1.88
C SER A 965 -4.18 25.37 -3.15
N THR A 966 -4.32 24.49 -4.14
CA THR A 966 -4.99 24.78 -5.41
C THR A 966 -5.87 23.60 -5.79
N LYS A 967 -7.17 23.88 -6.01
CA LYS A 967 -8.14 22.91 -6.52
C LYS A 967 -8.54 23.34 -7.93
N ILE A 968 -8.39 22.43 -8.88
CA ILE A 968 -8.74 22.65 -10.29
C ILE A 968 -9.84 21.65 -10.64
N GLN A 969 -10.96 22.15 -11.13
CA GLN A 969 -12.00 21.34 -11.75
C GLN A 969 -12.26 21.85 -13.17
N LEU A 970 -12.10 20.96 -14.16
CA LEU A 970 -12.33 21.25 -15.57
C LEU A 970 -13.20 20.17 -16.19
N ARG A 971 -14.07 20.54 -17.12
CA ARG A 971 -14.88 19.60 -17.90
C ARG A 971 -14.58 19.75 -19.40
N PHE A 972 -14.25 18.66 -20.07
CA PHE A 972 -13.84 18.67 -21.49
C PHE A 972 -14.38 17.46 -22.26
N ARG A 973 -14.39 17.55 -23.60
CA ARG A 973 -14.57 16.42 -24.52
C ARG A 973 -13.76 16.63 -25.79
N THR A 974 -13.15 15.58 -26.32
CA THR A 974 -12.30 15.67 -27.51
C THR A 974 -12.12 14.31 -28.20
N TRP A 975 -11.64 14.35 -29.44
CA TRP A 975 -11.15 13.19 -30.18
C TRP A 975 -9.63 13.24 -30.39
N GLN A 976 -8.97 14.33 -29.95
CA GLN A 976 -7.54 14.53 -30.17
C GLN A 976 -6.70 13.70 -29.22
N GLU A 977 -5.65 13.09 -29.76
CA GLU A 977 -4.67 12.33 -28.96
C GLU A 977 -3.79 13.25 -28.10
N ASN A 978 -3.54 14.50 -28.53
CA ASN A 978 -2.71 15.44 -27.78
C ASN A 978 -3.37 16.82 -27.75
N GLY A 979 -3.20 17.56 -26.65
CA GLY A 979 -3.62 18.96 -26.58
C GLY A 979 -3.61 19.55 -25.18
N LEU A 980 -3.35 20.86 -25.08
CA LEU A 980 -3.35 21.59 -23.82
C LEU A 980 -4.77 21.90 -23.32
N LEU A 981 -5.11 21.47 -22.11
CA LEU A 981 -6.38 21.82 -21.48
C LEU A 981 -6.28 23.05 -20.59
N LEU A 982 -5.26 23.12 -19.74
CA LEU A 982 -5.04 24.24 -18.82
C LEU A 982 -3.54 24.45 -18.61
N ARG A 983 -3.09 25.70 -18.57
CA ARG A 983 -1.77 26.07 -18.07
C ARG A 983 -1.89 27.20 -17.08
N ILE A 984 -1.25 27.03 -15.93
CA ILE A 984 -0.99 28.05 -14.92
C ILE A 984 0.52 28.25 -14.89
N SER A 985 1.04 29.48 -15.08
CA SER A 985 2.49 29.74 -15.01
C SER A 985 2.83 31.09 -14.39
N ASP A 986 4.05 31.20 -13.86
CA ASP A 986 4.62 32.48 -13.38
C ASP A 986 5.20 33.33 -14.51
N HIS A 987 5.55 34.60 -14.21
CA HIS A 987 6.03 35.60 -15.18
C HIS A 987 7.32 35.16 -15.92
N ARG A 988 8.14 34.28 -15.33
CA ARG A 988 9.39 33.80 -15.95
C ARG A 988 9.24 32.44 -16.62
N ASN A 989 8.03 31.85 -16.65
CA ASN A 989 7.78 30.46 -17.03
C ASN A 989 8.63 29.42 -16.25
N GLY A 990 9.18 29.83 -15.10
CA GLY A 990 10.02 29.00 -14.25
C GLY A 990 9.21 28.05 -13.37
N LYS A 991 7.99 28.45 -13.00
CA LYS A 991 7.01 27.63 -12.27
C LYS A 991 5.73 27.48 -13.09
N TYR A 992 5.23 26.26 -13.24
CA TYR A 992 3.95 26.03 -13.91
C TYR A 992 3.21 24.77 -13.46
N ALA A 993 1.89 24.79 -13.66
CA ALA A 993 1.02 23.62 -13.64
C ALA A 993 0.35 23.50 -15.02
N VAL A 994 0.52 22.37 -15.68
CA VAL A 994 -0.03 22.08 -17.01
C VAL A 994 -0.94 20.86 -16.92
N LEU A 995 -2.15 21.02 -17.39
CA LEU A 995 -3.14 19.96 -17.55
C LEU A 995 -3.31 19.73 -19.05
N GLU A 996 -3.06 18.52 -19.53
CA GLU A 996 -3.03 18.22 -20.96
C GLU A 996 -3.51 16.80 -21.24
N ILE A 997 -3.81 16.55 -22.50
CA ILE A 997 -4.00 15.23 -23.05
C ILE A 997 -2.70 14.84 -23.74
N ASP A 998 -2.17 13.69 -23.37
CA ASP A 998 -0.93 13.13 -23.90
C ASP A 998 -1.19 11.69 -24.34
N GLN A 999 -1.06 11.41 -25.63
CA GLN A 999 -1.34 10.11 -26.26
C GLN A 999 -2.73 9.55 -25.93
N GLY A 1000 -3.73 10.42 -25.80
CA GLY A 1000 -5.11 10.08 -25.47
C GLY A 1000 -5.37 9.90 -23.97
N TYR A 1001 -4.37 10.09 -23.11
CA TYR A 1001 -4.46 9.96 -21.66
C TYR A 1001 -4.44 11.32 -20.97
N MET A 1002 -5.07 11.38 -19.80
CA MET A 1002 -5.07 12.58 -18.98
C MET A 1002 -3.74 12.74 -18.26
N SER A 1003 -3.12 13.91 -18.40
CA SER A 1003 -1.81 14.23 -17.85
C SER A 1003 -1.79 15.57 -17.09
N CYS A 1004 -1.07 15.61 -15.97
CA CYS A 1004 -0.81 16.82 -15.19
C CYS A 1004 0.69 16.95 -14.92
N ARG A 1005 1.31 18.03 -15.39
CA ARG A 1005 2.72 18.37 -15.15
C ARG A 1005 2.84 19.56 -14.21
N LEU A 1006 3.75 19.47 -13.26
CA LEU A 1006 4.01 20.51 -12.26
C LEU A 1006 5.51 20.78 -12.18
N LYS A 1007 5.92 22.02 -12.42
CA LYS A 1007 7.32 22.45 -12.36
C LYS A 1007 7.54 23.49 -11.27
N SER A 1008 8.57 23.28 -10.45
CA SER A 1008 9.05 24.22 -9.43
C SER A 1008 10.54 24.53 -9.64
N LEU A 1009 10.99 25.70 -9.19
CA LEU A 1009 12.38 26.18 -9.37
C LEU A 1009 13.41 25.31 -8.64
N GLU A 1010 13.01 24.62 -7.57
CA GLU A 1010 13.93 23.87 -6.69
C GLU A 1010 14.09 22.39 -7.05
N GLN A 1011 13.16 21.78 -7.81
CA GLN A 1011 13.05 20.31 -7.93
C GLN A 1011 12.80 19.78 -9.34
N GLY A 1012 12.83 20.65 -10.35
CA GLY A 1012 12.51 20.25 -11.72
C GLY A 1012 11.00 20.03 -11.93
N GLU A 1013 10.66 19.20 -12.91
CA GLU A 1013 9.28 18.94 -13.36
C GLU A 1013 8.80 17.56 -12.89
N SER A 1014 7.54 17.49 -12.47
CA SER A 1014 6.86 16.28 -12.02
C SER A 1014 5.62 16.00 -12.84
N HIS A 1015 5.24 14.73 -12.94
CA HIS A 1015 4.28 14.27 -13.93
C HIS A 1015 3.32 13.23 -13.34
N LEU A 1016 2.01 13.51 -13.46
CA LEU A 1016 0.91 12.60 -13.11
C LEU A 1016 0.18 12.20 -14.39
N ILE A 1017 0.09 10.90 -14.67
CA ILE A 1017 -0.61 10.39 -15.87
C ILE A 1017 -1.64 9.34 -15.47
N LEU A 1018 -2.87 9.46 -15.96
CA LEU A 1018 -3.91 8.43 -15.86
C LEU A 1018 -3.83 7.49 -17.07
N SER A 1019 -2.82 6.64 -17.12
CA SER A 1019 -2.51 5.75 -18.26
C SER A 1019 -3.53 4.61 -18.49
N LYS A 1020 -4.58 4.51 -17.68
CA LYS A 1020 -5.59 3.44 -17.74
C LYS A 1020 -6.95 3.90 -18.24
N VAL A 1021 -7.12 5.19 -18.49
CA VAL A 1021 -8.38 5.77 -18.96
C VAL A 1021 -8.10 6.64 -20.18
N ILE A 1022 -8.66 6.24 -21.31
CA ILE A 1022 -8.62 7.00 -22.55
C ILE A 1022 -9.65 8.13 -22.45
N VAL A 1023 -9.25 9.36 -22.74
CA VAL A 1023 -10.09 10.57 -22.60
C VAL A 1023 -10.41 11.27 -23.92
N ASN A 1024 -9.85 10.78 -25.03
CA ASN A 1024 -10.14 11.24 -26.39
C ASN A 1024 -11.24 10.41 -27.08
N ASP A 1025 -12.21 9.93 -26.31
CA ASP A 1025 -13.29 9.07 -26.77
C ASP A 1025 -14.56 9.82 -27.23
N GLY A 1026 -14.51 11.15 -27.21
CA GLY A 1026 -15.59 12.06 -27.57
C GLY A 1026 -16.63 12.32 -26.47
N ASP A 1027 -16.55 11.62 -25.34
CA ASP A 1027 -17.45 11.83 -24.21
C ASP A 1027 -17.02 13.02 -23.35
N TRP A 1028 -17.96 13.50 -22.52
CA TRP A 1028 -17.63 14.47 -21.48
C TRP A 1028 -16.87 13.80 -20.35
N HIS A 1029 -15.73 14.40 -20.01
CA HIS A 1029 -14.89 14.07 -18.86
C HIS A 1029 -14.84 15.25 -17.89
N ILE A 1030 -14.73 14.94 -16.59
CA ILE A 1030 -14.47 15.93 -15.54
C ILE A 1030 -13.15 15.57 -14.89
N VAL A 1031 -12.16 16.45 -15.00
CA VAL A 1031 -10.86 16.28 -14.34
C VAL A 1031 -10.79 17.16 -13.10
N HIS A 1032 -10.26 16.57 -12.03
CA HIS A 1032 -10.04 17.17 -10.75
C HIS A 1032 -8.56 17.05 -10.39
N VAL A 1033 -7.90 18.19 -10.19
CA VAL A 1033 -6.54 18.24 -9.64
C VAL A 1033 -6.64 18.91 -8.28
N ILE A 1034 -6.14 18.23 -7.25
CA ILE A 1034 -6.05 18.79 -5.91
C ILE A 1034 -4.57 18.83 -5.56
N HIS A 1035 -4.05 20.03 -5.37
CA HIS A 1035 -2.68 20.29 -4.98
C HIS A 1035 -2.68 20.97 -3.60
N TYR A 1036 -1.91 20.45 -2.65
CA TYR A 1036 -1.66 21.13 -1.38
C TYR A 1036 -0.28 20.79 -0.84
N GLY A 1037 0.51 21.82 -0.50
CA GLY A 1037 1.87 21.70 0.01
C GLY A 1037 2.78 20.82 -0.85
N PHE A 1038 2.87 19.53 -0.49
CA PHE A 1038 3.74 18.52 -1.09
C PHE A 1038 2.97 17.38 -1.75
N HIS A 1039 1.65 17.44 -1.75
CA HIS A 1039 0.78 16.41 -2.29
C HIS A 1039 0.01 16.93 -3.50
N THR A 1040 -0.06 16.12 -4.54
CA THR A 1040 -0.92 16.37 -5.69
C THR A 1040 -1.65 15.09 -6.04
N SER A 1041 -2.97 15.17 -6.20
CA SER A 1041 -3.79 14.11 -6.77
C SER A 1041 -4.45 14.56 -8.06
N LEU A 1042 -4.55 13.63 -8.99
CA LEU A 1042 -5.24 13.76 -10.26
C LEU A 1042 -6.36 12.71 -10.30
N SER A 1043 -7.60 13.16 -10.42
CA SER A 1043 -8.75 12.27 -10.55
C SER A 1043 -9.64 12.68 -11.70
N LEU A 1044 -10.35 11.70 -12.25
CA LEU A 1044 -11.20 11.85 -13.42
C LEU A 1044 -12.60 11.28 -13.11
N ASP A 1045 -13.64 11.96 -13.57
CA ASP A 1045 -15.04 11.50 -13.55
C ASP A 1045 -15.53 11.00 -12.19
N GLY A 1046 -15.28 11.81 -11.15
CA GLY A 1046 -15.66 11.51 -9.77
C GLY A 1046 -14.60 10.72 -8.98
N GLY A 1047 -13.60 10.15 -9.66
CA GLY A 1047 -12.40 9.58 -9.06
C GLY A 1047 -12.61 8.27 -8.30
N GLU A 1048 -11.97 7.20 -8.78
CA GLU A 1048 -11.57 6.00 -8.01
C GLU A 1048 -10.78 5.06 -8.93
N GLY A 1049 -10.00 4.14 -8.35
CA GLY A 1049 -9.32 3.09 -9.12
C GLY A 1049 -8.54 3.64 -10.33
N ARG A 1050 -8.84 3.13 -11.55
CA ARG A 1050 -8.24 3.57 -12.84
C ARG A 1050 -8.33 5.07 -13.09
N ARG A 1051 -9.35 5.72 -12.51
CA ARG A 1051 -9.67 7.14 -12.67
C ARG A 1051 -9.02 8.02 -11.60
N CYS A 1052 -8.14 7.46 -10.76
CA CYS A 1052 -7.44 8.20 -9.71
C CYS A 1052 -5.95 7.88 -9.74
N ASN A 1053 -5.11 8.92 -9.79
CA ASN A 1053 -3.67 8.82 -9.63
C ASN A 1053 -3.21 9.85 -8.60
N GLU A 1054 -2.26 9.45 -7.76
CA GLU A 1054 -1.78 10.24 -6.63
C GLU A 1054 -0.24 10.25 -6.70
N SER A 1055 0.36 11.43 -6.61
CA SER A 1055 1.81 11.57 -6.47
C SER A 1055 2.13 11.82 -5.01
N TYR A 1056 3.11 11.07 -4.49
CA TYR A 1056 3.53 11.21 -3.11
C TYR A 1056 4.91 11.87 -2.98
N GLY A 1057 4.93 13.07 -2.37
CA GLY A 1057 6.11 13.68 -1.75
C GLY A 1057 7.11 14.36 -2.68
N PHE A 1058 7.01 15.69 -2.82
CA PHE A 1058 8.14 16.54 -3.21
C PHE A 1058 9.13 16.67 -2.05
N SER A 1059 10.44 16.85 -2.27
CA SER A 1059 11.38 17.08 -1.16
C SER A 1059 11.15 18.46 -0.49
N ASN A 1060 10.72 19.47 -1.27
CA ASN A 1060 10.47 20.88 -0.88
C ASN A 1060 9.08 21.35 -1.35
N SER A 1061 8.58 22.46 -0.78
CA SER A 1061 7.20 22.92 -1.04
C SER A 1061 7.03 23.37 -2.49
N ASN A 1062 5.99 22.89 -3.18
CA ASN A 1062 5.70 23.27 -4.57
C ASN A 1062 4.71 24.43 -4.63
N THR A 1063 5.13 25.60 -4.15
CA THR A 1063 4.27 26.79 -4.21
C THR A 1063 4.22 27.37 -5.64
N VAL A 1064 3.05 27.28 -6.28
CA VAL A 1064 2.77 27.98 -7.55
C VAL A 1064 2.22 29.37 -7.24
N ASN A 1065 3.12 30.33 -7.01
CA ASN A 1065 2.73 31.71 -6.77
C ASN A 1065 2.56 32.46 -8.09
N THR A 1066 1.35 32.94 -8.38
CA THR A 1066 1.05 33.71 -9.60
C THR A 1066 0.75 35.16 -9.20
N ASN A 1067 1.53 36.11 -9.75
CA ASN A 1067 1.27 37.53 -9.55
C ASN A 1067 -0.01 37.96 -10.30
N LYS A 1068 -0.65 39.03 -9.83
CA LYS A 1068 -1.99 39.50 -10.21
C LYS A 1068 -2.25 39.78 -11.69
N GLU A 1069 -1.26 39.71 -12.58
CA GLU A 1069 -1.43 40.20 -13.95
C GLU A 1069 -1.31 39.14 -15.05
N GLU A 1070 -0.72 37.95 -14.84
CA GLU A 1070 -0.59 36.95 -15.93
C GLU A 1070 -0.56 35.49 -15.47
N GLY A 1071 -1.07 34.57 -16.31
CA GLY A 1071 -0.62 33.17 -16.27
C GLY A 1071 -1.64 32.03 -16.46
N LEU A 1072 -2.95 32.29 -16.68
CA LEU A 1072 -3.93 31.21 -16.92
C LEU A 1072 -4.35 31.11 -18.39
N TYR A 1073 -4.00 30.00 -19.03
CA TYR A 1073 -4.36 29.69 -20.41
C TYR A 1073 -5.18 28.41 -20.49
N VAL A 1074 -6.19 28.40 -21.35
CA VAL A 1074 -7.02 27.22 -21.68
C VAL A 1074 -6.98 27.02 -23.18
N GLY A 1075 -6.78 25.78 -23.63
CA GLY A 1075 -6.86 25.40 -25.04
C GLY A 1075 -5.62 25.73 -25.90
N GLY A 1076 -4.62 26.43 -25.37
CA GLY A 1076 -3.37 26.74 -26.09
C GLY A 1076 -2.53 27.79 -25.36
N THR A 1077 -1.21 27.82 -25.62
CA THR A 1077 -0.31 28.90 -25.13
C THR A 1077 0.02 29.86 -26.25
N VAL A 1078 0.23 31.13 -25.93
CA VAL A 1078 0.44 32.18 -26.94
C VAL A 1078 1.79 32.85 -26.78
N GLU A 1079 2.50 32.98 -27.90
CA GLU A 1079 3.72 33.75 -28.03
C GLU A 1079 3.45 34.96 -28.94
N HIS A 1080 3.68 36.17 -28.42
CA HIS A 1080 3.48 37.42 -29.15
C HIS A 1080 4.80 37.85 -29.81
N PHE A 1081 4.77 38.11 -31.12
CA PHE A 1081 5.91 38.67 -31.84
C PHE A 1081 5.80 40.20 -31.98
N ASP A 1082 4.58 40.72 -32.06
CA ASP A 1082 4.24 42.16 -31.95
C ASP A 1082 2.78 42.33 -31.42
N TYR A 1083 2.25 43.57 -31.41
CA TYR A 1083 0.89 43.88 -30.91
C TYR A 1083 -0.26 43.25 -31.72
N THR A 1084 0.03 42.71 -32.91
CA THR A 1084 -0.94 42.20 -33.89
C THR A 1084 -0.67 40.78 -34.36
N THR A 1085 0.56 40.28 -34.17
CA THR A 1085 0.99 38.94 -34.57
C THR A 1085 1.32 38.10 -33.35
N PHE A 1086 0.69 36.93 -33.31
CA PHE A 1086 0.90 35.94 -32.26
C PHE A 1086 0.85 34.54 -32.88
N ARG A 1087 1.48 33.59 -32.20
CA ARG A 1087 1.40 32.16 -32.54
C ARG A 1087 0.91 31.39 -31.35
N VAL A 1088 -0.02 30.48 -31.61
CA VAL A 1088 -0.52 29.56 -30.59
C VAL A 1088 0.27 28.25 -30.69
N HIS A 1089 0.77 27.78 -29.55
CA HIS A 1089 1.48 26.53 -29.41
C HIS A 1089 0.64 25.55 -28.58
N ASN A 1090 0.73 24.26 -28.90
CA ASN A 1090 0.04 23.16 -28.21
C ASN A 1090 -1.49 23.33 -28.15
N ASP A 1091 -2.08 23.83 -29.23
CA ASP A 1091 -3.49 24.17 -29.33
C ASP A 1091 -4.43 22.96 -29.36
N PHE A 1092 -5.60 23.14 -28.75
CA PHE A 1092 -6.67 22.15 -28.63
C PHE A 1092 -7.65 22.26 -29.81
N LYS A 1093 -7.22 21.82 -30.99
CA LYS A 1093 -7.87 22.13 -32.28
C LYS A 1093 -9.27 21.56 -32.53
N GLN A 1094 -9.67 20.46 -31.86
CA GLN A 1094 -10.92 19.75 -32.17
C GLN A 1094 -11.61 19.24 -30.90
N GLY A 1095 -12.15 20.15 -30.10
CA GLY A 1095 -12.84 19.78 -28.87
C GLY A 1095 -13.71 20.88 -28.26
N ASN A 1096 -14.62 20.49 -27.36
CA ASN A 1096 -15.34 21.44 -26.53
C ASN A 1096 -14.81 21.38 -25.10
N THR A 1097 -14.59 22.53 -24.49
CA THR A 1097 -14.34 22.65 -23.05
C THR A 1097 -15.44 23.47 -22.39
N LEU A 1098 -15.87 23.07 -21.21
CA LEU A 1098 -16.78 23.85 -20.37
C LEU A 1098 -15.96 24.53 -19.28
N SER A 1099 -16.18 25.85 -19.14
CA SER A 1099 -15.44 26.79 -18.28
C SER A 1099 -15.06 26.21 -16.92
N LEU A 1100 -13.80 26.50 -16.57
CA LEU A 1100 -13.24 26.47 -15.21
C LEU A 1100 -14.28 26.88 -14.18
N ARG A 1101 -14.44 26.03 -13.17
CA ARG A 1101 -15.22 26.38 -12.01
C ARG A 1101 -14.36 26.24 -10.78
N SER A 1102 -14.24 27.35 -10.06
CA SER A 1102 -13.49 27.47 -8.82
C SER A 1102 -12.01 27.11 -8.98
N ILE A 1103 -11.22 28.08 -9.44
CA ILE A 1103 -9.79 28.15 -9.08
C ILE A 1103 -9.65 28.58 -7.59
N PHE A 1104 -10.72 29.09 -6.98
CA PHE A 1104 -10.72 29.71 -5.67
C PHE A 1104 -11.94 29.28 -4.86
N SER A 1105 -11.70 28.44 -3.85
CA SER A 1105 -12.48 28.41 -2.60
C SER A 1105 -11.52 28.52 -1.44
#